data_AF-A0A2H5WKU1-F1
#
_entry.id   AF-A0A2H5WKU1-F1
#
_cell.length_a   1.000
_cell.length_b   1.000
_cell.length_c   1.000
_cell.angle_alpha   90.00
_cell.angle_beta   90.00
_cell.angle_gamma   90.00
#
_symmetry.space_group_name_H-M   'P 1'
#
loop_
_entity.id
_entity.type
_entity.pdbx_description
1 polymer ?
#
loop_
_entity_poly.entity_id
_entity_poly.type
_entity_poly.pdbx_seq_one_letter_code
_entity_poly.pdbx_strand_id
1 'polypeptide(L)'
;MKPWKRLMATGVWLLTLLCAVAQQDRLRQPVTIEAPAQSLKHLLQSLSAQAGVKLLASSAIESEIVLVSVRDMPLRDLMTHLAAVVDAEWVRQRDGSYRLTRSTRIAQARRREDNALLTQALKRALQQELQTTLVAPLTEDAVRTAREKVQQLLCGHEPAEAEVEQHVSPLPSGVLVTYSAPLHDAIIDALKPLRVGDRLLHRLLQQMDIEPLLEMSIGERYVFSNRRGRYLMPLKMNLQPLLEQYWRERQMVYHLLNHPNEGLDKSLLRQVYEDLKSENGTRMHFDSYFLREPYQRPYEGVYLVVERSAIDSFKFELIVVAESAPGQPADVESAFLYLSGWLDSSEHGSRLQEALNLTPEQLTQLVQTPVEWSQRTEQFLDAYHSLRRARESTPLPETLDPARTEPLSLIPTDVLLTYARFRNRSIVALLPDSLCGWFTPAVEDESDPSDSQRRPRGRLRAYLDLAVHSMRFDEQERVLRVRPLYSSYVWGRRVSRETLSDWLHQLLQRQYPRLGDYLTLLRLGSHFNSLTRLYARLILPDWELQYMSYEGFALLRSLTPAQIQRLQQGEAMWLADLTPAQRQNLHRDLYYKTAFLTPAPSPRPQQATDSPQDDWLLPREASISLPHYHYPDGLPMETRIQMKSFDWTLLSLSRLSRSAADSDRVRELAHYGIFSHQQAGVWGGFVSLPRLAYQLNAHETHGVAQEIKGMPVRFKPASLEVAIAGRHIVQLPVGGIMLYPLGDFEPLLEVKAYRLDALPDPIKEALRWLRALAAAGSTASE
;
A
#
# COMPACT_ATOMS: atom_id res chain seq x y z
N MET A 1 71.87 -34.91 -0.76
CA MET A 1 70.94 -33.80 -1.13
C MET A 1 71.73 -32.49 -1.14
N LYS A 2 71.71 -31.74 -2.26
CA LYS A 2 72.61 -30.58 -2.48
C LYS A 2 72.22 -29.35 -1.62
N PRO A 3 73.18 -28.63 -1.00
CA PRO A 3 72.94 -27.54 -0.04
C PRO A 3 72.17 -26.32 -0.59
N TRP A 4 72.24 -26.07 -1.90
CA TRP A 4 71.47 -24.98 -2.55
C TRP A 4 69.94 -25.11 -2.45
N LYS A 5 69.39 -26.34 -2.32
CA LYS A 5 67.93 -26.53 -2.16
C LYS A 5 67.41 -26.09 -0.78
N ARG A 6 68.27 -26.06 0.25
CA ARG A 6 67.91 -25.56 1.59
C ARG A 6 67.94 -24.03 1.68
N LEU A 7 68.91 -23.38 1.00
CA LEU A 7 68.99 -21.91 0.92
C LEU A 7 67.86 -21.28 0.08
N MET A 8 67.45 -21.94 -1.01
CA MET A 8 66.27 -21.51 -1.78
C MET A 8 64.97 -21.69 -0.98
N ALA A 9 64.84 -22.77 -0.20
CA ALA A 9 63.65 -23.00 0.62
C ALA A 9 63.52 -22.00 1.78
N THR A 10 64.62 -21.63 2.45
CA THR A 10 64.60 -20.60 3.50
C THR A 10 64.42 -19.18 2.93
N GLY A 11 65.00 -18.88 1.77
CA GLY A 11 64.79 -17.59 1.08
C GLY A 11 63.33 -17.39 0.64
N VAL A 12 62.69 -18.43 0.10
CA VAL A 12 61.26 -18.39 -0.27
C VAL A 12 60.37 -18.24 0.97
N TRP A 13 60.70 -18.90 2.08
CA TRP A 13 59.96 -18.75 3.35
C TRP A 13 60.07 -17.33 3.94
N LEU A 14 61.27 -16.73 3.94
CA LEU A 14 61.48 -15.35 4.39
C LEU A 14 60.77 -14.32 3.51
N LEU A 15 60.75 -14.50 2.19
CA LEU A 15 60.01 -13.63 1.28
C LEU A 15 58.49 -13.72 1.49
N THR A 16 57.95 -14.92 1.71
CA THR A 16 56.51 -15.10 2.02
C THR A 16 56.13 -14.49 3.37
N LEU A 17 57.03 -14.51 4.37
CA LEU A 17 56.78 -13.87 5.65
C LEU A 17 56.79 -12.34 5.55
N LEU A 18 57.73 -11.76 4.79
CA LEU A 18 57.80 -10.32 4.54
C LEU A 18 56.57 -9.81 3.76
N CYS A 19 56.07 -10.55 2.77
CA CYS A 19 54.83 -10.20 2.08
C CYS A 19 53.59 -10.27 2.98
N ALA A 20 53.54 -11.21 3.94
CA ALA A 20 52.43 -11.32 4.89
C ALA A 20 52.40 -10.14 5.88
N VAL A 21 53.56 -9.68 6.35
CA VAL A 21 53.68 -8.51 7.24
C VAL A 21 53.31 -7.21 6.52
N ALA A 22 53.80 -7.01 5.30
CA ALA A 22 53.46 -5.83 4.49
C ALA A 22 51.96 -5.74 4.18
N GLN A 23 51.28 -6.87 4.03
CA GLN A 23 49.84 -6.89 3.76
C GLN A 23 48.98 -6.62 5.01
N GLN A 24 49.42 -7.06 6.20
CA GLN A 24 48.79 -6.68 7.46
C GLN A 24 48.93 -5.19 7.75
N ASP A 25 50.04 -4.59 7.33
CA ASP A 25 50.30 -3.16 7.49
C ASP A 25 49.33 -2.31 6.65
N ARG A 26 49.06 -2.72 5.40
CA ARG A 26 48.07 -2.03 4.53
C ARG A 26 46.66 -2.01 5.09
N LEU A 27 46.24 -3.03 5.84
CA LEU A 27 44.92 -3.04 6.49
C LEU A 27 44.84 -2.08 7.69
N ARG A 28 45.97 -1.65 8.23
CA ARG A 28 46.06 -0.64 9.30
C ARG A 28 46.17 0.79 8.77
N GLN A 29 46.42 0.94 7.46
CA GLN A 29 46.49 2.25 6.83
C GLN A 29 45.18 3.02 7.06
N PRO A 30 45.24 4.27 7.55
CA PRO A 30 44.07 5.11 7.67
C PRO A 30 43.54 5.45 6.27
N VAL A 31 42.23 5.37 6.12
CA VAL A 31 41.52 5.80 4.92
C VAL A 31 40.56 6.93 5.29
N THR A 32 40.51 7.91 4.40
CA THR A 32 39.56 9.01 4.45
C THR A 32 38.74 8.95 3.18
N ILE A 33 37.42 8.79 3.34
CA ILE A 33 36.46 8.73 2.26
C ILE A 33 35.29 9.61 2.63
N GLU A 34 34.97 10.54 1.75
CA GLU A 34 33.75 11.32 1.79
C GLU A 34 33.10 11.18 0.42
N ALA A 35 32.23 10.19 0.28
CA ALA A 35 31.54 9.92 -0.98
C ALA A 35 30.03 9.88 -0.73
N PRO A 36 29.21 10.40 -1.67
CA PRO A 36 27.76 10.24 -1.58
C PRO A 36 27.38 8.76 -1.73
N ALA A 37 26.12 8.42 -1.46
CA ALA A 37 25.70 7.03 -1.57
C ALA A 37 25.89 6.49 -3.00
N GLN A 38 26.46 5.30 -3.11
CA GLN A 38 26.80 4.67 -4.38
C GLN A 38 26.75 3.14 -4.26
N SER A 39 26.80 2.43 -5.38
CA SER A 39 26.87 0.96 -5.33
C SER A 39 28.09 0.48 -4.55
N LEU A 40 27.92 -0.62 -3.81
CA LEU A 40 28.99 -1.27 -3.08
C LEU A 40 30.16 -1.63 -4.00
N LYS A 41 29.88 -2.04 -5.24
CA LYS A 41 30.90 -2.28 -6.27
C LYS A 41 31.80 -1.07 -6.48
N HIS A 42 31.23 0.10 -6.73
CA HIS A 42 31.98 1.33 -6.98
C HIS A 42 32.74 1.79 -5.73
N LEU A 43 32.12 1.72 -4.55
CA LEU A 43 32.81 2.03 -3.29
C LEU A 43 34.06 1.16 -3.09
N LEU A 44 33.93 -0.16 -3.27
CA LEU A 44 35.05 -1.09 -3.07
C LEU A 44 36.16 -0.91 -4.11
N GLN A 45 35.83 -0.51 -5.33
CA GLN A 45 36.82 -0.14 -6.35
C GLN A 45 37.64 1.07 -5.92
N SER A 46 36.98 2.15 -5.46
CA SER A 46 37.64 3.36 -4.95
C SER A 46 38.52 3.07 -3.74
N LEU A 47 38.01 2.29 -2.77
CA LEU A 47 38.79 1.83 -1.61
C LEU A 47 40.01 1.01 -2.02
N SER A 48 39.86 0.13 -3.01
CA SER A 48 40.96 -0.69 -3.49
C SER A 48 42.08 0.15 -4.09
N ALA A 49 41.71 1.18 -4.86
CA ALA A 49 42.65 2.12 -5.45
C ALA A 49 43.40 2.94 -4.38
N GLN A 50 42.69 3.40 -3.34
CA GLN A 50 43.28 4.21 -2.27
C GLN A 50 44.22 3.42 -1.35
N ALA A 51 43.85 2.20 -0.95
CA ALA A 51 44.59 1.42 0.04
C ALA A 51 45.57 0.39 -0.56
N GLY A 52 45.54 0.18 -1.89
CA GLY A 52 46.36 -0.84 -2.54
C GLY A 52 46.03 -2.26 -2.10
N VAL A 53 44.79 -2.51 -1.67
CA VAL A 53 44.25 -3.83 -1.30
C VAL A 53 43.06 -4.12 -2.19
N LYS A 54 43.09 -5.24 -2.93
CA LYS A 54 41.98 -5.61 -3.83
C LYS A 54 40.77 -6.06 -3.02
N LEU A 55 39.71 -5.26 -3.01
CA LEU A 55 38.42 -5.53 -2.38
C LEU A 55 37.36 -5.78 -3.45
N LEU A 56 36.55 -6.82 -3.26
CA LEU A 56 35.51 -7.25 -4.20
C LEU A 56 34.19 -7.47 -3.45
N ALA A 57 33.07 -7.28 -4.12
CA ALA A 57 31.75 -7.73 -3.65
C ALA A 57 31.34 -9.02 -4.39
N SER A 58 30.52 -9.86 -3.76
CA SER A 58 29.78 -10.91 -4.46
C SER A 58 28.63 -10.30 -5.27
N SER A 59 28.23 -10.93 -6.38
CA SER A 59 27.11 -10.48 -7.22
C SER A 59 25.80 -10.26 -6.45
N ALA A 60 25.57 -11.03 -5.39
CA ALA A 60 24.38 -10.91 -4.55
C ALA A 60 24.25 -9.57 -3.78
N ILE A 61 25.36 -8.81 -3.63
CA ILE A 61 25.37 -7.57 -2.83
C ILE A 61 26.05 -6.39 -3.56
N GLU A 62 26.62 -6.61 -4.74
CA GLU A 62 27.43 -5.58 -5.41
C GLU A 62 26.61 -4.35 -5.84
N SER A 63 25.31 -4.53 -6.06
CA SER A 63 24.34 -3.48 -6.40
C SER A 63 23.70 -2.81 -5.19
N GLU A 64 24.02 -3.22 -3.96
CA GLU A 64 23.53 -2.54 -2.76
C GLU A 64 24.10 -1.13 -2.68
N ILE A 65 23.26 -0.17 -2.32
CA ILE A 65 23.66 1.24 -2.23
C ILE A 65 24.09 1.56 -0.81
N VAL A 66 25.33 2.04 -0.67
CA VAL A 66 25.97 2.34 0.60
C VAL A 66 26.47 3.77 0.65
N LEU A 67 26.38 4.40 1.83
CA LEU A 67 26.98 5.69 2.15
C LEU A 67 28.14 5.46 3.11
N VAL A 68 29.30 6.01 2.78
CA VAL A 68 30.48 5.97 3.66
C VAL A 68 31.08 7.35 3.72
N SER A 69 31.11 7.92 4.93
CA SER A 69 31.84 9.14 5.24
C SER A 69 32.66 8.91 6.50
N VAL A 70 33.96 8.70 6.33
CA VAL A 70 34.91 8.37 7.40
C VAL A 70 36.18 9.20 7.22
N ARG A 71 36.77 9.62 8.34
CA ARG A 71 38.06 10.33 8.36
C ARG A 71 39.07 9.54 9.18
N ASP A 72 40.25 9.33 8.60
CA ASP A 72 41.40 8.67 9.23
C ASP A 72 41.08 7.33 9.91
N MET A 73 40.15 6.57 9.32
CA MET A 73 39.70 5.29 9.87
C MET A 73 40.60 4.17 9.32
N PRO A 74 41.17 3.28 10.16
CA PRO A 74 41.91 2.13 9.65
C PRO A 74 41.05 1.31 8.68
N LEU A 75 41.61 0.91 7.53
CA LEU A 75 40.87 0.16 6.51
C LEU A 75 40.17 -1.08 7.10
N ARG A 76 40.85 -1.81 8.00
CA ARG A 76 40.28 -2.97 8.69
C ARG A 76 39.00 -2.64 9.47
N ASP A 77 38.96 -1.49 10.11
CA ASP A 77 37.82 -1.06 10.93
C ASP A 77 36.66 -0.67 10.00
N LEU A 78 36.94 0.08 8.93
CA LEU A 78 35.95 0.38 7.89
C LEU A 78 35.40 -0.91 7.26
N MET A 79 36.25 -1.87 6.92
CA MET A 79 35.84 -3.18 6.41
C MET A 79 34.89 -3.89 7.40
N THR A 80 35.18 -3.80 8.70
CA THR A 80 34.34 -4.39 9.75
C THR A 80 32.98 -3.72 9.84
N HIS A 81 32.93 -2.38 9.80
CA HIS A 81 31.69 -1.61 9.81
C HIS A 81 30.85 -1.87 8.56
N LEU A 82 31.48 -1.91 7.38
CA LEU A 82 30.81 -2.17 6.11
C LEU A 82 30.21 -3.59 6.09
N ALA A 83 30.96 -4.60 6.56
CA ALA A 83 30.47 -5.97 6.68
C ALA A 83 29.27 -6.08 7.62
N ALA A 84 29.29 -5.38 8.76
CA ALA A 84 28.18 -5.37 9.70
C ALA A 84 26.92 -4.68 9.14
N VAL A 85 27.08 -3.59 8.41
CA VAL A 85 25.96 -2.82 7.84
C VAL A 85 25.27 -3.54 6.68
N VAL A 86 26.04 -4.28 5.86
CA VAL A 86 25.48 -5.05 4.74
C VAL A 86 25.18 -6.51 5.07
N ASP A 87 25.33 -6.90 6.34
CA ASP A 87 25.17 -8.28 6.85
C ASP A 87 25.95 -9.28 5.98
N ALA A 88 27.27 -9.14 5.93
CA ALA A 88 28.17 -9.97 5.14
C ALA A 88 29.46 -10.29 5.88
N GLU A 89 30.30 -11.14 5.29
CA GLU A 89 31.64 -11.46 5.79
C GLU A 89 32.70 -11.28 4.71
N TRP A 90 33.90 -10.90 5.14
CA TRP A 90 35.07 -10.82 4.28
C TRP A 90 35.73 -12.19 4.15
N VAL A 91 35.77 -12.71 2.92
CA VAL A 91 36.44 -13.97 2.59
C VAL A 91 37.74 -13.65 1.85
N ARG A 92 38.88 -13.97 2.48
CA ARG A 92 40.20 -13.84 1.85
C ARG A 92 40.32 -14.86 0.71
N GLN A 93 40.70 -14.36 -0.46
CA GLN A 93 40.90 -15.15 -1.67
C GLN A 93 42.37 -15.62 -1.77
N ARG A 94 42.62 -16.61 -2.63
CA ARG A 94 43.97 -17.16 -2.86
C ARG A 94 44.95 -16.13 -3.45
N ASP A 95 44.45 -15.17 -4.23
CA ASP A 95 45.24 -14.07 -4.80
C ASP A 95 45.53 -12.95 -3.79
N GLY A 96 45.17 -13.14 -2.52
CA GLY A 96 45.33 -12.15 -1.46
C GLY A 96 44.27 -11.05 -1.46
N SER A 97 43.30 -11.06 -2.38
CA SER A 97 42.15 -10.14 -2.35
C SER A 97 41.15 -10.51 -1.25
N TYR A 98 40.28 -9.58 -0.91
CA TYR A 98 39.18 -9.80 0.03
C TYR A 98 37.84 -9.66 -0.69
N ARG A 99 36.97 -10.66 -0.57
CA ARG A 99 35.63 -10.64 -1.15
C ARG A 99 34.58 -10.54 -0.06
N LEU A 100 33.79 -9.46 -0.06
CA LEU A 100 32.63 -9.31 0.79
C LEU A 100 31.49 -10.17 0.25
N THR A 101 31.03 -11.13 1.05
CA THR A 101 30.04 -12.12 0.63
C THR A 101 28.97 -12.27 1.71
N ARG A 102 27.69 -12.24 1.30
CA ARG A 102 26.58 -12.65 2.15
C ARG A 102 26.40 -14.17 2.03
N SER A 103 27.05 -14.92 2.92
CA SER A 103 26.92 -16.38 2.91
C SER A 103 25.50 -16.81 3.34
N THR A 104 25.10 -18.01 2.94
CA THR A 104 23.81 -18.60 3.34
C THR A 104 23.67 -18.64 4.87
N ARG A 105 24.76 -18.90 5.59
CA ARG A 105 24.83 -18.88 7.05
C ARG A 105 24.44 -17.51 7.62
N ILE A 106 25.04 -16.43 7.11
CA ILE A 106 24.73 -15.06 7.57
C ILE A 106 23.31 -14.68 7.19
N ALA A 107 22.88 -15.00 5.97
CA ALA A 107 21.53 -14.72 5.52
C ALA A 107 20.48 -15.39 6.42
N GLN A 108 20.67 -16.66 6.76
CA GLN A 108 19.79 -17.41 7.66
C GLN A 108 19.84 -16.89 9.09
N ALA A 109 21.03 -16.61 9.63
CA ALA A 109 21.19 -16.08 10.99
C ALA A 109 20.47 -14.74 11.13
N ARG A 110 20.69 -13.81 10.20
CA ARG A 110 20.05 -12.51 10.20
C ARG A 110 18.54 -12.62 10.00
N ARG A 111 18.07 -13.53 9.14
CA ARG A 111 16.64 -13.78 9.00
C ARG A 111 16.00 -14.26 10.31
N ARG A 112 16.67 -15.13 11.08
CA ARG A 112 16.19 -15.56 12.39
C ARG A 112 16.16 -14.40 13.39
N GLU A 113 17.19 -13.54 13.40
CA GLU A 113 17.21 -12.33 14.23
C GLU A 113 16.06 -11.38 13.89
N ASP A 114 15.86 -11.08 12.61
CA ASP A 114 14.76 -10.22 12.15
C ASP A 114 13.40 -10.83 12.50
N ASN A 115 13.22 -12.14 12.29
CA ASN A 115 12.01 -12.84 12.69
C ASN A 115 11.79 -12.77 14.21
N ALA A 116 12.84 -12.96 15.02
CA ALA A 116 12.71 -12.89 16.48
C ALA A 116 12.28 -11.49 16.95
N LEU A 117 12.86 -10.43 16.37
CA LEU A 117 12.45 -9.04 16.63
C LEU A 117 11.00 -8.79 16.22
N LEU A 118 10.59 -9.25 15.04
CA LEU A 118 9.22 -9.14 14.55
C LEU A 118 8.22 -9.89 15.44
N THR A 119 8.54 -11.14 15.81
CA THR A 119 7.71 -11.94 16.73
C THR A 119 7.55 -11.22 18.07
N GLN A 120 8.62 -10.66 18.63
CA GLN A 120 8.55 -9.92 19.88
C GLN A 120 7.68 -8.67 19.76
N ALA A 121 7.85 -7.89 18.69
CA ALA A 121 7.05 -6.70 18.43
C ALA A 121 5.56 -7.04 18.26
N LEU A 122 5.25 -8.08 17.48
CA LEU A 122 3.88 -8.53 17.27
C LEU A 122 3.26 -9.10 18.55
N LYS A 123 4.01 -9.85 19.37
CA LYS A 123 3.53 -10.30 20.70
C LYS A 123 3.21 -9.11 21.60
N ARG A 124 4.04 -8.07 21.60
CA ARG A 124 3.80 -6.86 22.39
C ARG A 124 2.55 -6.10 21.90
N ALA A 125 2.46 -5.85 20.60
CA ALA A 125 1.31 -5.17 20.01
C ALA A 125 0.02 -5.95 20.29
N LEU A 126 0.06 -7.28 20.12
CA LEU A 126 -1.06 -8.13 20.49
C LEU A 126 -1.37 -8.06 21.98
N GLN A 127 -0.38 -8.10 22.87
CA GLN A 127 -0.61 -7.96 24.32
C GLN A 127 -1.24 -6.61 24.69
N GLN A 128 -0.82 -5.51 24.06
CA GLN A 128 -1.41 -4.18 24.27
C GLN A 128 -2.88 -4.16 23.82
N GLU A 129 -3.18 -4.70 22.63
CA GLU A 129 -4.55 -4.84 22.13
C GLU A 129 -5.40 -5.83 22.97
N LEU A 130 -4.77 -6.84 23.57
CA LEU A 130 -5.42 -7.84 24.42
C LEU A 130 -5.60 -7.39 25.87
N GLN A 131 -4.92 -6.33 26.32
CA GLN A 131 -5.18 -5.71 27.63
C GLN A 131 -6.56 -5.01 27.66
N THR A 132 -7.24 -4.94 26.53
CA THR A 132 -8.65 -4.53 26.45
C THR A 132 -9.57 -5.54 27.15
N THR A 133 -10.73 -5.06 27.60
CA THR A 133 -11.78 -5.88 28.24
C THR A 133 -12.44 -6.88 27.28
N LEU A 134 -12.00 -6.97 26.02
CA LEU A 134 -12.62 -7.78 24.97
C LEU A 134 -12.39 -9.29 25.13
N VAL A 135 -11.32 -9.70 25.81
CA VAL A 135 -10.99 -11.11 26.00
C VAL A 135 -11.92 -11.80 27.00
N ALA A 136 -12.28 -11.11 28.09
CA ALA A 136 -13.15 -11.66 29.13
C ALA A 136 -14.53 -12.06 28.56
N PRO A 137 -15.29 -12.96 29.19
CA PRO A 137 -16.68 -13.17 28.84
C PRO A 137 -17.50 -11.89 29.00
N LEU A 138 -18.38 -11.60 28.04
CA LEU A 138 -19.30 -10.47 28.12
C LEU A 138 -20.37 -10.76 29.19
N THR A 139 -20.62 -9.81 30.07
CA THR A 139 -21.64 -9.92 31.12
C THR A 139 -22.89 -9.15 30.73
N GLU A 140 -24.04 -9.56 31.25
CA GLU A 140 -25.32 -8.86 31.05
C GLU A 140 -25.25 -7.41 31.53
N ASP A 141 -24.64 -7.15 32.70
CA ASP A 141 -24.45 -5.80 33.23
C ASP A 141 -23.67 -4.88 32.28
N ALA A 142 -22.62 -5.40 31.64
CA ALA A 142 -21.83 -4.64 30.67
C ALA A 142 -22.68 -4.26 29.45
N VAL A 143 -23.54 -5.16 28.97
CA VAL A 143 -24.49 -4.87 27.87
C VAL A 143 -25.50 -3.81 28.31
N ARG A 144 -26.06 -3.93 29.51
CA ARG A 144 -27.04 -2.97 30.06
C ARG A 144 -26.43 -1.59 30.26
N THR A 145 -25.21 -1.49 30.79
CA THR A 145 -24.48 -0.22 30.95
C THR A 145 -24.20 0.45 29.60
N ALA A 146 -23.72 -0.31 28.61
CA ALA A 146 -23.47 0.22 27.27
C ALA A 146 -24.77 0.69 26.60
N ARG A 147 -25.84 -0.10 26.72
CA ARG A 147 -27.20 0.26 26.26
C ARG A 147 -27.69 1.56 26.91
N GLU A 148 -27.58 1.69 28.22
CA GLU A 148 -28.01 2.89 28.97
C GLU A 148 -27.21 4.11 28.53
N LYS A 149 -25.90 3.97 28.32
CA LYS A 149 -25.06 5.03 27.78
C LYS A 149 -25.52 5.46 26.38
N VAL A 150 -25.80 4.52 25.48
CA VAL A 150 -26.34 4.83 24.14
C VAL A 150 -27.71 5.49 24.26
N GLN A 151 -28.60 4.99 25.12
CA GLN A 151 -29.92 5.60 25.32
C GLN A 151 -29.81 7.04 25.85
N GLN A 152 -28.87 7.31 26.77
CA GLN A 152 -28.57 8.67 27.24
C GLN A 152 -28.06 9.57 26.11
N LEU A 153 -27.18 9.06 25.25
CA LEU A 153 -26.68 9.77 24.07
C LEU A 153 -27.83 10.08 23.08
N LEU A 154 -28.74 9.14 22.87
CA LEU A 154 -29.91 9.31 22.00
C LEU A 154 -30.93 10.31 22.58
N CYS A 155 -31.26 10.21 23.88
CA CYS A 155 -32.21 11.12 24.53
C CYS A 155 -31.65 12.53 24.75
N GLY A 156 -30.32 12.65 24.94
CA GLY A 156 -29.63 13.93 25.09
C GLY A 156 -29.35 14.63 23.75
N HIS A 157 -29.67 14.00 22.63
CA HIS A 157 -29.58 14.63 21.32
C HIS A 157 -30.73 15.63 21.18
N GLU A 158 -30.44 16.91 21.43
CA GLU A 158 -31.25 17.97 20.88
C GLU A 158 -30.94 18.05 19.36
N PRO A 159 -31.94 18.10 18.48
CA PRO A 159 -31.75 18.30 17.03
C PRO A 159 -31.21 19.71 16.69
N ALA A 160 -30.69 20.43 17.70
CA ALA A 160 -30.17 21.78 17.59
C ALA A 160 -28.98 21.78 16.64
N GLU A 161 -29.14 22.52 15.53
CA GLU A 161 -28.14 22.96 14.54
C GLU A 161 -26.75 22.40 14.82
N ALA A 162 -26.55 21.11 14.59
CA ALA A 162 -25.24 20.52 14.71
C ALA A 162 -24.42 21.19 13.62
N GLU A 163 -23.55 22.13 14.00
CA GLU A 163 -22.50 22.63 13.13
C GLU A 163 -21.73 21.40 12.69
N VAL A 164 -22.11 20.87 11.54
CA VAL A 164 -21.35 19.85 10.87
C VAL A 164 -20.02 20.51 10.56
N GLU A 165 -18.99 20.16 11.32
CA GLU A 165 -17.63 20.49 10.93
C GLU A 165 -17.35 19.74 9.63
N GLN A 166 -17.55 20.44 8.51
CA GLN A 166 -17.23 19.95 7.18
C GLN A 166 -15.72 19.81 7.09
N HIS A 167 -15.21 18.61 7.35
CA HIS A 167 -13.85 18.26 7.00
C HIS A 167 -13.83 18.01 5.48
N VAL A 168 -13.62 19.09 4.73
CA VAL A 168 -13.40 19.06 3.29
C VAL A 168 -11.98 18.55 3.06
N SER A 169 -11.82 17.24 2.93
CA SER A 169 -10.57 16.69 2.42
C SER A 169 -10.62 16.71 0.89
N PRO A 170 -9.78 17.50 0.20
CA PRO A 170 -9.78 17.56 -1.26
C PRO A 170 -9.22 16.25 -1.80
N LEU A 171 -10.11 15.32 -2.14
CA LEU A 171 -9.76 14.15 -2.94
C LEU A 171 -10.10 14.42 -4.42
N PRO A 172 -9.26 13.98 -5.37
CA PRO A 172 -9.53 14.11 -6.80
C PRO A 172 -10.84 13.42 -7.24
N SER A 173 -11.32 12.42 -6.48
CA SER A 173 -12.61 11.74 -6.66
C SER A 173 -13.84 12.57 -6.29
N GLY A 174 -13.66 13.79 -5.77
CA GLY A 174 -14.69 14.61 -5.15
C GLY A 174 -14.34 14.91 -3.70
N VAL A 175 -14.97 15.91 -3.11
CA VAL A 175 -14.84 16.20 -1.69
C VAL A 175 -15.38 15.00 -0.92
N LEU A 176 -14.51 14.26 -0.22
CA LEU A 176 -14.98 13.34 0.81
C LEU A 176 -15.29 14.20 2.01
N VAL A 177 -16.54 14.65 2.11
CA VAL A 177 -17.01 15.31 3.32
C VAL A 177 -17.20 14.20 4.34
N THR A 178 -16.21 13.99 5.21
CA THR A 178 -16.42 13.15 6.39
C THR A 178 -17.13 14.01 7.42
N TYR A 179 -18.40 13.70 7.63
CA TYR A 179 -19.17 14.26 8.72
C TYR A 179 -18.68 13.53 9.98
N SER A 180 -17.77 14.13 10.76
CA SER A 180 -17.59 13.66 12.13
C SER A 180 -18.82 14.13 12.89
N ALA A 181 -19.68 13.20 13.27
CA ALA A 181 -20.73 13.50 14.22
C ALA A 181 -20.23 12.97 15.57
N PRO A 182 -19.79 13.84 16.50
CA PRO A 182 -19.33 13.41 17.82
C PRO A 182 -20.31 12.46 18.51
N LEU A 183 -21.62 12.63 18.25
CA LEU A 183 -22.66 11.71 18.69
C LEU A 183 -22.56 10.31 18.07
N HIS A 184 -22.38 10.21 16.75
CA HIS A 184 -22.17 8.93 16.07
C HIS A 184 -20.96 8.21 16.67
N ASP A 185 -19.83 8.91 16.80
CA ASP A 185 -18.60 8.33 17.31
C ASP A 185 -18.75 7.90 18.78
N ALA A 186 -19.42 8.71 19.60
CA ALA A 186 -19.74 8.34 20.97
C ALA A 186 -20.65 7.11 21.09
N ILE A 187 -21.64 6.96 20.18
CA ILE A 187 -22.51 5.78 20.11
C ILE A 187 -21.69 4.55 19.69
N ILE A 188 -20.87 4.66 18.64
CA ILE A 188 -20.01 3.57 18.18
C ILE A 188 -19.03 3.17 19.28
N ASP A 189 -18.41 4.11 19.99
CA ASP A 189 -17.50 3.83 21.11
C ASP A 189 -18.20 3.15 22.28
N ALA A 190 -19.46 3.53 22.58
CA ALA A 190 -20.25 2.87 23.60
C ALA A 190 -20.62 1.42 23.22
N LEU A 191 -20.88 1.16 21.94
CA LEU A 191 -21.26 -0.16 21.43
C LEU A 191 -20.06 -1.06 21.08
N LYS A 192 -18.89 -0.49 20.80
CA LYS A 192 -17.68 -1.23 20.39
C LYS A 192 -17.32 -2.39 21.31
N PRO A 193 -17.38 -2.28 22.66
CA PRO A 193 -17.11 -3.41 23.56
C PRO A 193 -18.06 -4.60 23.41
N LEU A 194 -19.26 -4.37 22.84
CA LEU A 194 -20.31 -5.37 22.64
C LEU A 194 -20.19 -6.12 21.30
N ARG A 195 -19.26 -5.73 20.41
CA ARG A 195 -19.07 -6.40 19.11
C ARG A 195 -18.45 -7.78 19.33
N VAL A 196 -19.30 -8.81 19.30
CA VAL A 196 -18.92 -10.16 19.72
C VAL A 196 -17.91 -10.79 18.76
N GLY A 197 -17.96 -10.45 17.47
CA GLY A 197 -16.93 -10.82 16.49
C GLY A 197 -15.56 -10.27 16.83
N ASP A 198 -15.45 -9.01 17.27
CA ASP A 198 -14.18 -8.41 17.70
C ASP A 198 -13.65 -9.15 18.94
N ARG A 199 -14.52 -9.50 19.89
CA ARG A 199 -14.16 -10.31 21.08
C ARG A 199 -13.65 -11.70 20.69
N LEU A 200 -14.33 -12.37 19.75
CA LEU A 200 -13.91 -13.68 19.25
C LEU A 200 -12.55 -13.58 18.54
N LEU A 201 -12.36 -12.57 17.69
CA LEU A 201 -11.08 -12.31 17.01
C LEU A 201 -9.94 -12.15 18.03
N HIS A 202 -10.13 -11.34 19.07
CA HIS A 202 -9.13 -11.18 20.13
C HIS A 202 -8.81 -12.51 20.84
N ARG A 203 -9.82 -13.30 21.21
CA ARG A 203 -9.63 -14.63 21.84
C ARG A 203 -8.90 -15.61 20.92
N LEU A 204 -9.20 -15.59 19.62
CA LEU A 204 -8.51 -16.42 18.63
C LEU A 204 -7.03 -16.03 18.52
N LEU A 205 -6.73 -14.74 18.39
CA LEU A 205 -5.36 -14.26 18.27
C LEU A 205 -4.54 -14.53 19.54
N GLN A 206 -5.16 -14.47 20.72
CA GLN A 206 -4.50 -14.84 21.99
C GLN A 206 -4.03 -16.30 22.01
N GLN A 207 -4.74 -17.20 21.33
CA GLN A 207 -4.42 -18.63 21.28
C GLN A 207 -3.63 -19.04 20.03
N MET A 208 -3.48 -18.14 19.05
CA MET A 208 -2.85 -18.45 17.77
C MET A 208 -1.32 -18.38 17.89
N ASP A 209 -0.65 -19.37 17.30
CA ASP A 209 0.79 -19.25 17.03
C ASP A 209 1.01 -18.25 15.90
N ILE A 210 1.68 -17.14 16.22
CA ILE A 210 1.95 -16.05 15.28
C ILE A 210 3.22 -16.27 14.46
N GLU A 211 4.09 -17.24 14.82
CA GLU A 211 5.35 -17.47 14.11
C GLU A 211 5.14 -17.82 12.62
N PRO A 212 4.17 -18.68 12.24
CA PRO A 212 3.87 -18.95 10.84
C PRO A 212 3.47 -17.70 10.02
N LEU A 213 2.95 -16.66 10.67
CA LEU A 213 2.59 -15.41 9.97
C LEU A 213 3.82 -14.72 9.38
N LEU A 214 5.01 -14.91 9.96
CA LEU A 214 6.25 -14.33 9.47
C LEU A 214 6.77 -14.99 8.19
N GLU A 215 6.26 -16.17 7.86
CA GLU A 215 6.56 -16.89 6.61
C GLU A 215 5.72 -16.38 5.44
N MET A 216 4.59 -15.72 5.71
CA MET A 216 3.75 -15.11 4.67
C MET A 216 4.54 -14.09 3.86
N SER A 217 4.38 -14.08 2.54
CA SER A 217 4.97 -13.02 1.73
C SER A 217 4.29 -11.68 2.03
N ILE A 218 5.05 -10.60 1.91
CA ILE A 218 4.49 -9.25 2.05
C ILE A 218 3.60 -8.96 0.85
N GLY A 219 2.41 -8.47 1.12
CA GLY A 219 1.31 -8.33 0.19
C GLY A 219 0.57 -9.63 -0.08
N GLU A 220 0.61 -10.61 0.81
CA GLU A 220 -0.21 -11.80 0.63
C GLU A 220 -1.15 -11.97 1.80
N ARG A 221 -2.33 -12.50 1.49
CA ARG A 221 -3.30 -13.00 2.45
C ARG A 221 -3.29 -14.52 2.49
N TYR A 222 -3.51 -15.05 3.68
CA TYR A 222 -3.66 -16.47 3.98
C TYR A 222 -4.92 -16.62 4.82
N VAL A 223 -5.67 -17.70 4.62
CA VAL A 223 -6.93 -17.92 5.33
C VAL A 223 -6.79 -19.13 6.24
N PHE A 224 -6.88 -18.89 7.54
CA PHE A 224 -6.90 -19.94 8.54
C PHE A 224 -8.34 -20.36 8.82
N SER A 225 -8.63 -21.65 8.79
CA SER A 225 -9.98 -22.16 8.98
C SER A 225 -10.03 -23.48 9.73
N ASN A 226 -11.20 -23.77 10.29
CA ASN A 226 -11.57 -25.08 10.82
C ASN A 226 -12.14 -26.02 9.74
N ARG A 227 -12.41 -25.50 8.55
CA ARG A 227 -12.73 -26.28 7.36
C ARG A 227 -11.45 -26.77 6.68
N ARG A 228 -11.59 -27.81 5.85
CA ARG A 228 -10.48 -28.37 5.05
C ARG A 228 -10.49 -27.77 3.66
N GLY A 229 -9.30 -27.56 3.10
CA GLY A 229 -9.13 -27.05 1.75
C GLY A 229 -7.66 -26.94 1.38
N ARG A 230 -7.33 -27.13 0.11
CA ARG A 230 -5.96 -26.90 -0.41
C ARG A 230 -5.43 -25.49 -0.11
N TYR A 231 -6.28 -24.47 -0.17
CA TYR A 231 -5.91 -23.06 0.05
C TYR A 231 -6.22 -22.57 1.46
N LEU A 232 -6.71 -23.45 2.35
CA LEU A 232 -6.98 -23.13 3.74
C LEU A 232 -5.85 -23.62 4.63
N MET A 233 -5.36 -22.73 5.49
CA MET A 233 -4.44 -23.07 6.57
C MET A 233 -5.26 -23.61 7.76
N PRO A 234 -4.83 -24.68 8.46
CA PRO A 234 -5.59 -25.20 9.58
C PRO A 234 -5.50 -24.29 10.81
N LEU A 235 -6.63 -23.98 11.44
CA LEU A 235 -6.68 -23.44 12.80
C LEU A 235 -6.33 -24.54 13.80
N LYS A 236 -5.08 -24.55 14.28
CA LYS A 236 -4.55 -25.57 15.21
C LYS A 236 -4.97 -25.31 16.67
N MET A 237 -6.26 -25.11 16.92
CA MET A 237 -6.82 -24.85 18.25
C MET A 237 -8.22 -25.43 18.41
N ASN A 238 -8.69 -25.61 19.65
CA ASN A 238 -10.06 -26.06 19.92
C ASN A 238 -11.02 -24.87 19.86
N LEU A 239 -11.76 -24.76 18.76
CA LEU A 239 -12.67 -23.63 18.52
C LEU A 239 -14.04 -23.78 19.18
N GLN A 240 -14.43 -24.99 19.55
CA GLN A 240 -15.79 -25.26 20.04
C GLN A 240 -16.17 -24.37 21.25
N PRO A 241 -15.33 -24.23 22.30
CA PRO A 241 -15.67 -23.37 23.44
C PRO A 241 -15.78 -21.89 23.06
N LEU A 242 -14.94 -21.44 22.12
CA LEU A 242 -14.94 -20.05 21.64
C LEU A 242 -16.20 -19.73 20.86
N LEU A 243 -16.66 -20.65 20.01
CA LEU A 243 -17.88 -20.50 19.21
C LEU A 243 -19.15 -20.58 20.06
N GLU A 244 -19.19 -21.47 21.04
CA GLU A 244 -20.30 -21.55 22.01
C GLU A 244 -20.41 -20.27 22.86
N GLN A 245 -19.26 -19.71 23.26
CA GLN A 245 -19.24 -18.44 23.97
C GLN A 245 -19.69 -17.29 23.08
N TYR A 246 -19.13 -17.17 21.87
CA TYR A 246 -19.52 -16.17 20.88
C TYR A 246 -21.03 -16.24 20.59
N TRP A 247 -21.59 -17.43 20.37
CA TRP A 247 -23.02 -17.60 20.14
C TRP A 247 -23.86 -17.12 21.33
N ARG A 248 -23.52 -17.51 22.56
CA ARG A 248 -24.22 -17.06 23.77
C ARG A 248 -24.17 -15.54 23.95
N GLU A 249 -22.98 -14.94 23.79
CA GLU A 249 -22.79 -13.50 23.92
C GLU A 249 -23.59 -12.74 22.84
N ARG A 250 -23.62 -13.26 21.60
CA ARG A 250 -24.39 -12.66 20.49
C ARG A 250 -25.90 -12.68 20.74
N GLN A 251 -26.43 -13.79 21.25
CA GLN A 251 -27.83 -13.92 21.66
C GLN A 251 -28.17 -12.91 22.77
N MET A 252 -27.33 -12.84 23.80
CA MET A 252 -27.50 -11.91 24.93
C MET A 252 -27.50 -10.45 24.47
N VAL A 253 -26.52 -10.03 23.67
CA VAL A 253 -26.45 -8.66 23.12
C VAL A 253 -27.70 -8.34 22.31
N TYR A 254 -28.11 -9.23 21.42
CA TYR A 254 -29.32 -9.03 20.62
C TYR A 254 -30.56 -8.84 21.50
N HIS A 255 -30.80 -9.77 22.42
CA HIS A 255 -32.01 -9.75 23.26
C HIS A 255 -32.07 -8.52 24.17
N LEU A 256 -30.95 -8.09 24.75
CA LEU A 256 -30.92 -6.93 25.65
C LEU A 256 -31.04 -5.61 24.90
N LEU A 257 -30.42 -5.47 23.71
CA LEU A 257 -30.51 -4.27 22.90
C LEU A 257 -31.84 -4.16 22.14
N ASN A 258 -32.53 -5.28 21.87
CA ASN A 258 -33.81 -5.30 21.16
C ASN A 258 -35.00 -5.68 22.04
N HIS A 259 -34.83 -5.69 23.37
CA HIS A 259 -35.93 -6.00 24.29
C HIS A 259 -37.08 -5.00 24.09
N PRO A 260 -38.35 -5.43 23.99
CA PRO A 260 -39.46 -4.53 23.67
C PRO A 260 -39.63 -3.35 24.63
N ASN A 261 -39.32 -3.55 25.92
CA ASN A 261 -39.54 -2.54 26.96
C ASN A 261 -38.25 -1.92 27.50
N GLU A 262 -37.11 -2.55 27.24
CA GLU A 262 -35.83 -2.16 27.85
C GLU A 262 -34.71 -2.00 26.82
N GLY A 263 -34.97 -2.28 25.54
CA GLY A 263 -33.98 -2.18 24.47
C GLY A 263 -33.68 -0.73 24.08
N LEU A 264 -32.85 -0.58 23.06
CA LEU A 264 -32.63 0.71 22.42
C LEU A 264 -33.94 1.19 21.77
N ASP A 265 -34.27 2.46 21.95
CA ASP A 265 -35.39 3.06 21.25
C ASP A 265 -35.07 3.18 19.75
N LYS A 266 -35.64 2.27 18.96
CA LYS A 266 -35.44 2.21 17.50
C LYS A 266 -35.96 3.44 16.78
N SER A 267 -36.96 4.12 17.34
CA SER A 267 -37.52 5.34 16.77
C SER A 267 -36.57 6.51 16.93
N LEU A 268 -35.97 6.68 18.12
CA LEU A 268 -34.94 7.68 18.39
C LEU A 268 -33.66 7.38 17.60
N LEU A 269 -33.24 6.12 17.55
CA LEU A 269 -32.07 5.73 16.76
C LEU A 269 -32.28 6.04 15.27
N ARG A 270 -33.47 5.72 14.74
CA ARG A 270 -33.85 6.10 13.37
C ARG A 270 -33.81 7.62 13.18
N GLN A 271 -34.40 8.37 14.10
CA GLN A 271 -34.41 9.83 14.04
C GLN A 271 -33.00 10.40 14.00
N VAL A 272 -32.12 10.01 14.93
CA VAL A 272 -30.71 10.46 14.95
C VAL A 272 -30.00 10.17 13.64
N TYR A 273 -30.15 8.98 13.06
CA TYR A 273 -29.48 8.64 11.79
C TYR A 273 -30.12 9.31 10.56
N GLU A 274 -31.40 9.65 10.63
CA GLU A 274 -32.07 10.48 9.65
C GLU A 274 -31.61 11.94 9.75
N ASP A 275 -31.38 12.44 10.97
CA ASP A 275 -30.87 13.79 11.24
C ASP A 275 -29.37 13.91 10.88
N LEU A 276 -28.60 12.82 11.01
CA LEU A 276 -27.20 12.71 10.56
C LEU A 276 -27.05 12.53 9.04
N LYS A 277 -28.13 12.66 8.27
CA LYS A 277 -28.05 12.72 6.81
C LYS A 277 -27.27 13.96 6.41
N SER A 278 -26.13 13.75 5.76
CA SER A 278 -25.44 14.83 5.07
C SER A 278 -26.34 15.52 4.05
N GLU A 279 -26.12 16.83 3.82
CA GLU A 279 -26.73 17.59 2.70
C GLU A 279 -26.52 16.90 1.34
N ASN A 280 -25.46 16.09 1.21
CA ASN A 280 -25.15 15.32 0.00
C ASN A 280 -25.91 13.98 -0.11
N GLY A 281 -26.82 13.69 0.83
CA GLY A 281 -27.62 12.46 0.87
C GLY A 281 -26.85 11.19 1.25
N THR A 282 -25.57 11.30 1.62
CA THR A 282 -24.80 10.19 2.19
C THR A 282 -25.30 9.93 3.61
N ARG A 283 -25.93 8.78 3.81
CA ARG A 283 -26.41 8.33 5.11
C ARG A 283 -25.23 7.76 5.89
N MET A 284 -24.98 8.24 7.10
CA MET A 284 -24.21 7.46 8.07
C MET A 284 -24.97 6.16 8.30
N HIS A 285 -24.29 5.00 8.24
CA HIS A 285 -24.95 3.72 8.43
C HIS A 285 -24.76 3.28 9.87
N PHE A 286 -25.86 3.14 10.63
CA PHE A 286 -25.83 2.43 11.90
C PHE A 286 -25.38 0.99 11.63
N ASP A 287 -24.49 0.46 12.47
CA ASP A 287 -24.06 -0.94 12.38
C ASP A 287 -25.27 -1.85 12.66
N SER A 288 -25.97 -2.26 11.61
CA SER A 288 -27.18 -3.10 11.67
C SER A 288 -26.92 -4.45 12.33
N TYR A 289 -25.65 -4.79 12.54
CA TYR A 289 -25.17 -5.86 13.41
C TYR A 289 -26.00 -6.01 14.69
N PHE A 290 -26.21 -4.95 15.46
CA PHE A 290 -26.90 -5.02 16.74
C PHE A 290 -28.40 -5.26 16.63
N LEU A 291 -28.99 -5.02 15.45
CA LEU A 291 -30.43 -5.12 15.19
C LEU A 291 -30.80 -6.43 14.47
N ARG A 292 -29.82 -7.12 13.91
CA ARG A 292 -30.04 -8.40 13.22
C ARG A 292 -30.24 -9.52 14.23
N GLU A 293 -31.34 -10.26 14.08
CA GLU A 293 -31.57 -11.48 14.85
C GLU A 293 -30.46 -12.50 14.55
N PRO A 294 -29.76 -12.99 15.59
CA PRO A 294 -28.70 -13.96 15.40
C PRO A 294 -29.26 -15.31 14.96
N TYR A 295 -28.47 -16.05 14.19
CA TYR A 295 -28.87 -17.38 13.75
C TYR A 295 -29.13 -18.33 14.94
N GLN A 296 -30.19 -19.11 14.82
CA GLN A 296 -30.68 -19.98 15.90
C GLN A 296 -29.77 -21.19 16.17
N ARG A 297 -28.82 -21.49 15.28
CA ARG A 297 -27.84 -22.57 15.45
C ARG A 297 -26.44 -22.00 15.69
N PRO A 298 -25.56 -22.76 16.36
CA PRO A 298 -24.15 -22.40 16.46
C PRO A 298 -23.51 -22.24 15.08
N TYR A 299 -22.54 -21.33 14.99
CA TYR A 299 -21.76 -21.12 13.77
C TYR A 299 -20.76 -22.26 13.61
N GLU A 300 -20.59 -22.75 12.38
CA GLU A 300 -19.77 -23.92 12.08
C GLU A 300 -18.51 -23.58 11.28
N GLY A 301 -18.53 -22.49 10.51
CA GLY A 301 -17.41 -22.06 9.68
C GLY A 301 -16.68 -20.89 10.31
N VAL A 302 -15.36 -21.03 10.50
CA VAL A 302 -14.48 -19.92 10.92
C VAL A 302 -13.43 -19.71 9.84
N TYR A 303 -13.30 -18.48 9.37
CA TYR A 303 -12.27 -18.08 8.40
C TYR A 303 -11.57 -16.83 8.91
N LEU A 304 -10.36 -17.01 9.42
CA LEU A 304 -9.47 -15.92 9.81
C LEU A 304 -8.57 -15.58 8.62
N VAL A 305 -8.93 -14.54 7.90
CA VAL A 305 -8.12 -13.96 6.83
C VAL A 305 -7.01 -13.13 7.48
N VAL A 306 -5.76 -13.48 7.19
CA VAL A 306 -4.60 -12.71 7.64
C VAL A 306 -3.90 -12.18 6.40
N GLU A 307 -3.78 -10.86 6.28
CA GLU A 307 -3.06 -10.17 5.21
C GLU A 307 -1.80 -9.53 5.79
N ARG A 308 -0.64 -9.79 5.19
CA ARG A 308 0.61 -9.15 5.58
C ARG A 308 0.90 -7.94 4.69
N SER A 309 0.43 -6.75 5.06
CA SER A 309 0.55 -5.55 4.22
C SER A 309 1.97 -4.94 4.19
N ALA A 310 2.77 -5.16 5.25
CA ALA A 310 4.16 -4.71 5.33
C ALA A 310 5.08 -5.76 5.99
N ILE A 311 6.36 -5.45 6.21
CA ILE A 311 7.28 -6.37 6.90
C ILE A 311 6.73 -6.73 8.29
N ASP A 312 6.16 -5.78 9.00
CA ASP A 312 5.71 -5.92 10.38
C ASP A 312 4.23 -5.53 10.58
N SER A 313 3.49 -5.35 9.49
CA SER A 313 2.06 -5.03 9.52
C SER A 313 1.20 -6.18 9.01
N PHE A 314 0.17 -6.49 9.79
CA PHE A 314 -0.79 -7.56 9.58
C PHE A 314 -2.21 -7.04 9.77
N LYS A 315 -3.08 -7.32 8.80
CA LYS A 315 -4.52 -7.13 8.92
C LYS A 315 -5.15 -8.49 9.16
N PHE A 316 -6.01 -8.56 10.16
CA PHE A 316 -6.81 -9.73 10.50
C PHE A 316 -8.26 -9.41 10.20
N GLU A 317 -8.93 -10.30 9.49
CA GLU A 317 -10.37 -10.25 9.24
C GLU A 317 -10.94 -11.63 9.59
N LEU A 318 -11.74 -11.68 10.64
CA LEU A 318 -12.47 -12.86 11.05
C LEU A 318 -13.80 -12.87 10.33
N ILE A 319 -14.12 -13.99 9.67
CA ILE A 319 -15.44 -14.26 9.10
C ILE A 319 -15.99 -15.50 9.79
N VAL A 320 -17.15 -15.37 10.43
CA VAL A 320 -17.86 -16.46 11.10
C VAL A 320 -19.13 -16.76 10.31
N VAL A 321 -19.35 -18.03 10.00
CA VAL A 321 -20.40 -18.47 9.08
C VAL A 321 -21.29 -19.50 9.74
N ALA A 322 -22.59 -19.23 9.75
CA ALA A 322 -23.62 -20.22 9.97
C ALA A 322 -24.19 -20.63 8.61
N GLU A 323 -24.29 -21.94 8.36
CA GLU A 323 -24.78 -22.48 7.10
C GLU A 323 -26.19 -23.07 7.30
N SER A 324 -27.12 -22.76 6.40
CA SER A 324 -28.44 -23.42 6.36
C SER A 324 -28.35 -24.78 5.65
N ALA A 325 -27.43 -24.88 4.69
CA ALA A 325 -27.05 -26.08 3.96
C ALA A 325 -25.59 -25.93 3.50
N PRO A 326 -24.88 -27.02 3.13
CA PRO A 326 -23.49 -26.95 2.69
C PRO A 326 -23.28 -25.90 1.57
N GLY A 327 -22.46 -24.89 1.87
CA GLY A 327 -22.15 -23.79 0.93
C GLY A 327 -23.22 -22.71 0.81
N GLN A 328 -24.28 -22.75 1.62
CA GLN A 328 -25.33 -21.73 1.68
C GLN A 328 -25.25 -20.97 3.01
N PRO A 329 -24.60 -19.80 3.05
CA PRO A 329 -24.52 -19.01 4.27
C PRO A 329 -25.92 -18.52 4.68
N ALA A 330 -26.33 -18.86 5.89
CA ALA A 330 -27.54 -18.33 6.52
C ALA A 330 -27.23 -17.05 7.30
N ASP A 331 -26.05 -17.00 7.94
CA ASP A 331 -25.55 -15.84 8.64
C ASP A 331 -24.04 -15.72 8.51
N VAL A 332 -23.57 -14.48 8.40
CA VAL A 332 -22.18 -14.12 8.20
C VAL A 332 -21.90 -12.90 9.06
N GLU A 333 -20.92 -13.04 9.94
CA GLU A 333 -20.39 -11.94 10.73
C GLU A 333 -18.92 -11.73 10.36
N SER A 334 -18.50 -10.47 10.30
CA SER A 334 -17.11 -10.09 10.08
C SER A 334 -16.60 -9.17 11.17
N ALA A 335 -15.37 -9.42 11.64
CA ALA A 335 -14.63 -8.56 12.54
C ALA A 335 -13.25 -8.29 11.97
N PHE A 336 -12.63 -7.15 12.29
CA PHE A 336 -11.31 -6.81 11.77
C PHE A 336 -10.42 -6.21 12.86
N LEU A 337 -9.13 -6.53 12.78
CA LEU A 337 -8.08 -5.95 13.61
C LEU A 337 -6.89 -5.66 12.73
N TYR A 338 -6.28 -4.49 12.90
CA TYR A 338 -5.03 -4.17 12.24
C TYR A 338 -3.93 -4.08 13.28
N LEU A 339 -2.91 -4.94 13.14
CA LEU A 339 -1.71 -4.92 13.98
C LEU A 339 -0.54 -4.45 13.13
N SER A 340 0.12 -3.40 13.55
CA SER A 340 1.45 -3.06 13.06
C SER A 340 2.41 -3.11 14.24
N GLY A 341 3.61 -3.64 14.04
CA GLY A 341 4.67 -3.60 15.04
C GLY A 341 5.02 -2.17 15.49
N TRP A 342 4.54 -1.17 14.74
CA TRP A 342 4.78 0.25 14.96
C TRP A 342 3.62 1.08 15.52
N LEU A 343 2.41 0.51 15.64
CA LEU A 343 1.17 1.28 15.82
C LEU A 343 0.91 1.83 17.23
N ASP A 344 1.96 1.99 18.05
CA ASP A 344 1.83 2.76 19.29
C ASP A 344 1.90 4.27 18.96
N SER A 345 0.82 4.80 18.38
CA SER A 345 0.75 6.19 17.91
C SER A 345 0.84 7.22 19.03
N SER A 346 0.65 6.81 20.29
CA SER A 346 0.79 7.64 21.48
C SER A 346 2.23 8.07 21.76
N GLU A 347 3.23 7.38 21.20
CA GLU A 347 4.64 7.49 21.60
C GLU A 347 5.58 8.01 20.49
N HIS A 348 5.05 8.70 19.47
CA HIS A 348 5.90 9.20 18.37
C HIS A 348 7.08 10.07 18.86
N GLY A 349 6.87 10.88 19.90
CA GLY A 349 7.91 11.76 20.46
C GLY A 349 8.98 11.03 21.27
N SER A 350 8.59 10.09 22.15
CA SER A 350 9.53 9.26 22.91
C SER A 350 10.32 8.33 22.00
N ARG A 351 9.71 7.85 20.91
CA ARG A 351 10.35 6.87 20.03
C ARG A 351 11.53 7.41 19.24
N LEU A 352 11.45 8.61 18.65
CA LEU A 352 12.61 9.21 17.98
C LEU A 352 13.77 9.34 18.97
N GLN A 353 13.45 9.78 20.19
CA GLN A 353 14.41 9.94 21.27
C GLN A 353 15.06 8.61 21.66
N GLU A 354 14.28 7.55 21.87
CA GLU A 354 14.76 6.21 22.23
C GLU A 354 15.56 5.56 21.09
N ALA A 355 15.02 5.57 19.87
CA ALA A 355 15.64 4.91 18.71
C ALA A 355 16.99 5.53 18.32
N LEU A 356 17.16 6.83 18.58
CA LEU A 356 18.40 7.56 18.29
C LEU A 356 19.24 7.82 19.54
N ASN A 357 18.81 7.33 20.70
CA ASN A 357 19.44 7.57 22.00
C ASN A 357 19.81 9.06 22.19
N LEU A 358 18.79 9.92 22.11
CA LEU A 358 18.90 11.38 22.25
C LEU A 358 18.55 11.80 23.68
N THR A 359 19.25 12.80 24.20
CA THR A 359 18.75 13.55 25.37
C THR A 359 17.62 14.50 24.95
N PRO A 360 16.75 14.97 25.87
CA PRO A 360 15.73 15.97 25.55
C PRO A 360 16.31 17.25 24.92
N GLU A 361 17.50 17.67 25.34
CA GLU A 361 18.22 18.83 24.78
C GLU A 361 18.66 18.54 23.35
N GLN A 362 19.23 17.36 23.09
CA GLN A 362 19.61 16.94 21.74
C GLN A 362 18.39 16.83 20.83
N LEU A 363 17.26 16.31 21.32
CA LEU A 363 16.02 16.26 20.56
C LEU A 363 15.55 17.67 20.19
N THR A 364 15.60 18.62 21.13
CA THR A 364 15.28 20.02 20.90
C THR A 364 16.21 20.64 19.85
N GLN A 365 17.52 20.38 19.92
CA GLN A 365 18.49 20.85 18.93
C GLN A 365 18.27 20.22 17.55
N LEU A 366 17.95 18.92 17.49
CA LEU A 366 17.67 18.18 16.27
C LEU A 366 16.45 18.77 15.53
N VAL A 367 15.40 19.15 16.27
CA VAL A 367 14.22 19.85 15.72
C VAL A 367 14.61 21.14 15.01
N GLN A 368 15.62 21.84 15.54
CA GLN A 368 16.11 23.11 14.99
C GLN A 368 17.22 22.94 13.95
N THR A 369 17.72 21.73 13.71
CA THR A 369 18.81 21.50 12.76
C THR A 369 18.27 21.42 11.33
N PRO A 370 18.64 22.35 10.42
CA PRO A 370 18.32 22.21 9.01
C PRO A 370 19.23 21.15 8.36
N VAL A 371 18.72 20.51 7.32
CA VAL A 371 19.50 19.62 6.45
C VAL A 371 20.32 20.49 5.49
N GLU A 372 21.62 20.21 5.41
CA GLU A 372 22.52 20.87 4.49
C GLU A 372 22.46 20.17 3.13
N TRP A 373 21.72 20.75 2.18
CA TRP A 373 21.64 20.21 0.82
C TRP A 373 22.96 20.37 0.09
N SER A 374 23.43 19.30 -0.54
CA SER A 374 24.55 19.37 -1.46
C SER A 374 24.14 20.07 -2.76
N GLN A 375 25.11 20.65 -3.46
CA GLN A 375 24.88 21.26 -4.78
C GLN A 375 24.17 20.30 -5.75
N ARG A 376 24.45 18.99 -5.68
CA ARG A 376 23.81 17.98 -6.52
C ARG A 376 22.32 17.81 -6.17
N THR A 377 21.98 17.84 -4.89
CA THR A 377 20.59 17.79 -4.43
C THR A 377 19.84 19.05 -4.82
N GLU A 378 20.45 20.23 -4.68
CA GLU A 378 19.85 21.50 -5.15
C GLU A 378 19.57 21.45 -6.66
N GLN A 379 20.56 21.03 -7.47
CA GLN A 379 20.38 20.84 -8.92
C GLN A 379 19.27 19.84 -9.25
N PHE A 380 19.16 18.75 -8.48
CA PHE A 380 18.07 17.79 -8.64
C PHE A 380 16.71 18.45 -8.32
N LEU A 381 16.60 19.15 -7.20
CA LEU A 381 15.35 19.80 -6.77
C LEU A 381 14.92 20.87 -7.78
N ASP A 382 15.86 21.67 -8.26
CA ASP A 382 15.61 22.68 -9.30
C ASP A 382 15.15 22.04 -10.61
N ALA A 383 15.81 20.95 -11.04
CA ALA A 383 15.40 20.20 -12.21
C ALA A 383 14.02 19.56 -12.02
N TYR A 384 13.75 18.99 -10.85
CA TYR A 384 12.48 18.37 -10.48
C TYR A 384 11.34 19.39 -10.56
N HIS A 385 11.50 20.56 -9.92
CA HIS A 385 10.49 21.62 -9.94
C HIS A 385 10.30 22.22 -11.33
N SER A 386 11.41 22.43 -12.07
CA SER A 386 11.37 22.88 -13.46
C SER A 386 10.58 21.91 -14.33
N LEU A 387 10.85 20.61 -14.22
CA LEU A 387 10.17 19.57 -15.00
C LEU A 387 8.68 19.45 -14.63
N ARG A 388 8.34 19.53 -13.34
CA ARG A 388 6.93 19.52 -12.88
C ARG A 388 6.12 20.72 -13.38
N ARG A 389 6.76 21.88 -13.52
CA ARG A 389 6.11 23.10 -14.05
C ARG A 389 6.05 23.11 -15.58
N ALA A 390 6.90 22.34 -16.25
CA ALA A 390 6.93 22.26 -17.71
C ALA A 390 5.62 21.65 -18.24
N ARG A 391 4.92 22.42 -19.09
CA ARG A 391 3.74 21.95 -19.82
C ARG A 391 4.12 21.26 -21.13
N GLU A 392 5.24 21.66 -21.72
CA GLU A 392 5.72 21.10 -22.98
C GLU A 392 6.67 19.93 -22.76
N SER A 393 6.82 19.12 -23.81
CA SER A 393 7.77 18.01 -23.84
C SER A 393 9.18 18.54 -23.67
N THR A 394 9.80 18.21 -22.55
CA THR A 394 11.17 18.58 -22.23
C THR A 394 12.02 17.31 -22.13
N PRO A 395 13.25 17.31 -22.66
CA PRO A 395 14.14 16.17 -22.48
C PRO A 395 14.38 15.96 -20.99
N LEU A 396 14.45 14.69 -20.56
CA LEU A 396 14.72 14.36 -19.16
C LEU A 396 16.11 14.90 -18.79
N PRO A 397 16.23 15.82 -17.82
CA PRO A 397 17.54 16.27 -17.34
C PRO A 397 18.36 15.09 -16.84
N GLU A 398 19.68 15.06 -17.11
CA GLU A 398 20.55 13.95 -16.66
C GLU A 398 20.52 13.74 -15.13
N THR A 399 20.27 14.81 -14.37
CA THR A 399 20.11 14.76 -12.90
C THR A 399 18.85 13.99 -12.49
N LEU A 400 17.81 13.98 -13.33
CA LEU A 400 16.56 13.26 -13.15
C LEU A 400 16.55 11.90 -13.87
N ASP A 401 17.64 11.47 -14.49
CA ASP A 401 17.72 10.12 -15.07
C ASP A 401 18.24 9.13 -14.01
N PRO A 402 17.43 8.16 -13.55
CA PRO A 402 17.86 7.21 -12.52
C PRO A 402 19.03 6.31 -12.97
N ALA A 403 19.25 6.12 -14.27
CA ALA A 403 20.40 5.36 -14.79
C ALA A 403 21.70 6.16 -14.76
N ARG A 404 21.62 7.50 -14.67
CA ARG A 404 22.78 8.41 -14.62
C ARG A 404 23.03 8.94 -13.21
N THR A 405 21.97 9.12 -12.44
CA THR A 405 22.02 9.65 -11.08
C THR A 405 21.40 8.67 -10.09
N GLU A 406 22.20 8.15 -9.17
CA GLU A 406 21.69 7.34 -8.07
C GLU A 406 20.85 8.21 -7.12
N PRO A 407 19.54 7.98 -6.98
CA PRO A 407 18.67 8.89 -6.24
C PRO A 407 18.97 8.90 -4.74
N LEU A 408 19.44 7.78 -4.20
CA LEU A 408 19.86 7.69 -2.79
C LEU A 408 21.13 8.50 -2.50
N SER A 409 21.86 8.93 -3.53
CA SER A 409 23.05 9.79 -3.43
C SER A 409 22.72 11.27 -3.16
N LEU A 410 21.43 11.62 -3.16
CA LEU A 410 20.91 12.99 -3.03
C LEU A 410 20.36 13.22 -1.61
N ILE A 411 19.06 13.49 -1.47
CA ILE A 411 18.37 13.79 -0.20
C ILE A 411 18.69 12.77 0.91
N PRO A 412 18.60 11.44 0.70
CA PRO A 412 18.93 10.49 1.76
C PRO A 412 20.38 10.58 2.24
N THR A 413 21.32 10.88 1.34
CA THR A 413 22.72 11.10 1.67
C THR A 413 22.88 12.36 2.51
N ASP A 414 22.35 13.49 2.06
CA ASP A 414 22.50 14.78 2.74
C ASP A 414 21.88 14.79 4.14
N VAL A 415 20.71 14.17 4.29
CA VAL A 415 20.06 13.97 5.60
C VAL A 415 20.94 13.17 6.54
N LEU A 416 21.45 12.02 6.09
CA LEU A 416 22.26 11.14 6.94
C LEU A 416 23.63 11.73 7.26
N LEU A 417 24.25 12.48 6.34
CA LEU A 417 25.48 13.22 6.60
C LEU A 417 25.26 14.36 7.60
N THR A 418 24.16 15.10 7.47
CA THR A 418 23.77 16.13 8.44
C THR A 418 23.59 15.51 9.83
N TYR A 419 22.92 14.36 9.93
CA TYR A 419 22.76 13.65 11.20
C TYR A 419 24.10 13.16 11.76
N ALA A 420 24.98 12.62 10.92
CA ALA A 420 26.31 12.18 11.35
C ALA A 420 27.15 13.36 11.89
N ARG A 421 27.08 14.54 11.25
CA ARG A 421 27.70 15.79 11.74
C ARG A 421 27.09 16.25 13.05
N PHE A 422 25.76 16.22 13.16
CA PHE A 422 25.05 16.53 14.41
C PHE A 422 25.52 15.64 15.57
N ARG A 423 25.80 14.36 15.31
CA ARG A 423 26.38 13.43 16.30
C ARG A 423 27.90 13.52 16.43
N ASN A 424 28.58 14.31 15.60
CA ASN A 424 30.03 14.35 15.47
C ASN A 424 30.65 12.95 15.28
N ARG A 425 30.08 12.15 14.36
CA ARG A 425 30.54 10.78 14.05
C ARG A 425 30.83 10.63 12.56
N SER A 426 31.69 9.66 12.24
CA SER A 426 31.71 9.08 10.90
C SER A 426 30.43 8.28 10.64
N ILE A 427 30.11 7.95 9.39
CA ILE A 427 28.94 7.13 9.06
C ILE A 427 29.27 6.03 8.05
N VAL A 428 28.69 4.86 8.28
CA VAL A 428 28.61 3.74 7.33
C VAL A 428 27.16 3.29 7.27
N ALA A 429 26.53 3.39 6.10
CA ALA A 429 25.11 3.12 5.95
C ALA A 429 24.78 2.24 4.74
N LEU A 430 23.76 1.38 4.88
CA LEU A 430 23.09 0.66 3.80
C LEU A 430 21.74 1.32 3.56
N LEU A 431 21.51 1.88 2.38
CA LEU A 431 20.34 2.70 2.08
C LEU A 431 19.36 1.89 1.24
N PRO A 432 18.17 1.51 1.72
CA PRO A 432 17.15 0.87 0.89
C PRO A 432 16.44 1.87 -0.03
N ASP A 433 15.87 1.39 -1.16
CA ASP A 433 15.14 2.24 -2.12
C ASP A 433 13.91 2.93 -1.48
N SER A 434 13.38 2.39 -0.38
CA SER A 434 12.28 3.01 0.39
C SER A 434 12.62 4.40 0.93
N LEU A 435 13.91 4.73 1.13
CA LEU A 435 14.35 6.08 1.53
C LEU A 435 14.09 7.14 0.47
N CYS A 436 13.79 6.75 -0.79
CA CYS A 436 13.31 7.71 -1.79
C CYS A 436 11.95 8.33 -1.41
N GLY A 437 11.26 7.80 -0.39
CA GLY A 437 10.07 8.44 0.18
C GLY A 437 10.38 9.79 0.84
N TRP A 438 11.65 10.08 1.13
CA TRP A 438 12.08 11.38 1.67
C TRP A 438 12.06 12.50 0.64
N PHE A 439 11.93 12.20 -0.65
CA PHE A 439 11.75 13.25 -1.64
C PHE A 439 10.39 13.94 -1.49
N THR A 440 9.33 13.21 -1.12
CA THR A 440 7.98 13.75 -0.87
C THR A 440 8.01 14.98 0.05
N PRO A 441 8.47 14.90 1.31
CA PRO A 441 8.53 16.07 2.20
C PRO A 441 9.57 17.14 1.78
N ALA A 442 10.50 16.81 0.88
CA ALA A 442 11.46 17.78 0.38
C ALA A 442 10.92 18.61 -0.82
N VAL A 443 10.09 17.99 -1.67
CA VAL A 443 9.57 18.60 -2.90
C VAL A 443 8.16 19.17 -2.74
N GLU A 444 7.34 18.64 -1.83
CA GLU A 444 5.99 19.17 -1.61
C GLU A 444 6.08 20.58 -0.98
N ASP A 445 5.41 21.55 -1.60
CA ASP A 445 5.40 22.98 -1.23
C ASP A 445 4.52 23.24 -0.02
N GLU A 446 4.88 24.25 0.79
CA GLU A 446 4.11 24.76 1.94
C GLU A 446 2.72 25.30 1.55
N SER A 447 2.30 25.11 0.31
CA SER A 447 1.11 25.71 -0.31
C SER A 447 -0.17 24.93 -0.06
N ASP A 448 -0.21 23.96 0.86
CA ASP A 448 -1.48 23.52 1.43
C ASP A 448 -1.78 24.36 2.67
N PRO A 449 -2.57 25.46 2.54
CA PRO A 449 -2.91 26.31 3.66
C PRO A 449 -3.78 25.62 4.72
N SER A 450 -4.30 24.41 4.44
CA SER A 450 -5.20 23.69 5.35
C SER A 450 -4.48 22.90 6.45
N ASP A 451 -3.18 22.59 6.29
CA ASP A 451 -2.42 21.90 7.32
C ASP A 451 -1.80 22.87 8.33
N SER A 452 -2.53 23.10 9.42
CA SER A 452 -2.09 23.93 10.55
C SER A 452 -0.85 23.39 11.27
N GLN A 453 -0.47 22.12 11.04
CA GLN A 453 0.75 21.50 11.59
C GLN A 453 1.91 21.54 10.60
N ARG A 454 2.28 22.76 10.17
CA ARG A 454 3.42 23.02 9.29
C ARG A 454 4.70 22.36 9.81
N ARG A 455 5.13 21.26 9.18
CA ARG A 455 6.49 20.72 9.38
C ARG A 455 7.45 21.60 8.57
N PRO A 456 8.41 22.30 9.18
CA PRO A 456 9.28 23.19 8.43
C PRO A 456 10.12 22.36 7.44
N ARG A 457 10.18 22.79 6.18
CA ARG A 457 10.97 22.15 5.14
C ARG A 457 12.42 21.99 5.56
N GLY A 458 13.02 20.88 5.15
CA GLY A 458 14.45 20.64 5.38
C GLY A 458 14.83 20.50 6.85
N ARG A 459 13.90 20.31 7.79
CA ARG A 459 14.27 19.99 9.18
C ARG A 459 14.67 18.53 9.30
N LEU A 460 15.79 18.30 9.95
CA LEU A 460 16.36 16.97 10.12
C LEU A 460 15.39 16.00 10.80
N ARG A 461 14.62 16.48 11.78
CA ARG A 461 13.59 15.70 12.48
C ARG A 461 12.58 15.05 11.54
N ALA A 462 12.04 15.77 10.56
CA ALA A 462 10.98 15.25 9.70
C ALA A 462 11.41 14.00 8.93
N TYR A 463 12.67 13.94 8.52
CA TYR A 463 13.25 12.77 7.84
C TYR A 463 13.57 11.64 8.81
N LEU A 464 14.13 11.96 9.98
CA LEU A 464 14.49 10.95 10.98
C LEU A 464 13.26 10.32 11.63
N ASP A 465 12.16 11.06 11.80
CA ASP A 465 10.86 10.53 12.20
C ASP A 465 10.41 9.43 11.22
N LEU A 466 10.57 9.61 9.92
CA LEU A 466 10.30 8.56 8.93
C LEU A 466 11.35 7.44 8.97
N ALA A 467 12.62 7.77 9.23
CA ALA A 467 13.74 6.83 9.26
C ALA A 467 13.59 5.77 10.35
N VAL A 468 13.22 6.17 11.58
CA VAL A 468 13.14 5.26 12.75
C VAL A 468 12.05 4.18 12.61
N HIS A 469 11.21 4.27 11.58
CA HIS A 469 10.23 3.23 11.21
C HIS A 469 10.79 2.16 10.27
N SER A 470 11.92 2.39 9.63
CA SER A 470 12.47 1.46 8.63
C SER A 470 13.96 1.21 8.76
N MET A 471 14.65 2.00 9.57
CA MET A 471 16.09 2.00 9.75
C MET A 471 16.47 1.79 11.21
N ARG A 472 17.58 1.08 11.42
CA ARG A 472 18.26 0.91 12.70
C ARG A 472 19.52 1.77 12.69
N PHE A 473 19.69 2.53 13.77
CA PHE A 473 20.87 3.33 14.06
C PHE A 473 21.64 2.64 15.19
N ASP A 474 22.90 2.27 14.92
CA ASP A 474 23.81 1.67 15.91
C ASP A 474 25.00 2.61 16.06
N GLU A 475 25.03 3.36 17.15
CA GLU A 475 26.10 4.30 17.44
C GLU A 475 27.23 3.61 18.19
N GLN A 476 28.42 3.68 17.61
CA GLN A 476 29.67 3.28 18.24
C GLN A 476 30.56 4.50 18.45
N GLU A 477 31.62 4.35 19.24
CA GLU A 477 32.47 5.46 19.72
C GLU A 477 33.03 6.39 18.63
N ARG A 478 33.09 5.99 17.36
CA ARG A 478 33.55 6.87 16.25
C ARG A 478 32.68 6.82 15.01
N VAL A 479 31.71 5.91 14.96
CA VAL A 479 30.95 5.63 13.74
C VAL A 479 29.48 5.40 14.07
N LEU A 480 28.63 5.98 13.25
CA LEU A 480 27.23 5.69 13.17
C LEU A 480 27.02 4.62 12.09
N ARG A 481 26.52 3.46 12.48
CA ARG A 481 26.10 2.41 11.55
C ARG A 481 24.60 2.54 11.30
N VAL A 482 24.21 2.66 10.04
CA VAL A 482 22.79 2.79 9.67
C VAL A 482 22.41 1.70 8.69
N ARG A 483 21.35 0.97 8.95
CA ARG A 483 20.88 -0.12 8.05
C ARG A 483 19.38 -0.32 8.17
N PRO A 484 18.72 -0.99 7.23
CA PRO A 484 17.30 -1.32 7.38
C PRO A 484 17.08 -2.12 8.67
N LEU A 485 16.00 -1.84 9.40
CA LEU A 485 15.71 -2.53 10.66
C LEU A 485 15.59 -4.04 10.45
N TYR A 486 14.86 -4.43 9.39
CA TYR A 486 14.63 -5.80 8.98
C TYR A 486 15.39 -6.10 7.68
N SER A 487 16.72 -5.99 7.73
CA SER A 487 17.58 -6.06 6.55
C SER A 487 17.36 -7.30 5.69
N SER A 488 17.08 -8.46 6.30
CA SER A 488 16.85 -9.71 5.55
C SER A 488 15.61 -9.67 4.65
N TYR A 489 14.66 -8.79 4.92
CA TYR A 489 13.43 -8.65 4.14
C TYR A 489 13.56 -7.72 2.93
N VAL A 490 14.61 -6.89 2.89
CA VAL A 490 14.80 -5.90 1.82
C VAL A 490 15.90 -6.28 0.81
N TRP A 491 16.68 -7.32 1.09
CA TRP A 491 17.73 -7.79 0.19
C TRP A 491 17.19 -8.17 -1.18
N GLY A 492 17.95 -7.82 -2.23
CA GLY A 492 17.61 -8.16 -3.61
C GLY A 492 16.36 -7.49 -4.16
N ARG A 493 15.75 -6.54 -3.43
CA ARG A 493 14.54 -5.81 -3.84
C ARG A 493 14.84 -4.44 -4.48
N ARG A 494 16.02 -4.28 -5.07
CA ARG A 494 16.40 -3.05 -5.77
C ARG A 494 15.61 -2.91 -7.06
N VAL A 495 15.10 -1.71 -7.30
CA VAL A 495 14.52 -1.35 -8.60
C VAL A 495 15.67 -1.17 -9.59
N SER A 496 15.58 -1.75 -10.79
CA SER A 496 16.57 -1.48 -11.84
C SER A 496 16.47 -0.02 -12.28
N ARG A 497 17.59 0.70 -12.15
CA ARG A 497 17.70 2.11 -12.54
C ARG A 497 17.58 2.25 -14.06
N GLU A 498 18.14 1.31 -14.80
CA GLU A 498 18.10 1.24 -16.26
C GLU A 498 16.68 1.02 -16.76
N THR A 499 15.96 0.03 -16.22
CA THR A 499 14.58 -0.25 -16.63
C THR A 499 13.64 0.91 -16.29
N LEU A 500 13.87 1.59 -15.15
CA LEU A 500 13.11 2.78 -14.78
C LEU A 500 13.41 3.97 -15.71
N SER A 501 14.68 4.15 -16.10
CA SER A 501 15.09 5.16 -17.08
C SER A 501 14.47 4.90 -18.45
N ASP A 502 14.55 3.68 -18.96
CA ASP A 502 13.96 3.28 -20.24
C ASP A 502 12.45 3.55 -20.24
N TRP A 503 11.78 3.22 -19.14
CA TRP A 503 10.35 3.49 -18.96
C TRP A 503 10.04 5.00 -19.00
N LEU A 504 10.80 5.83 -18.29
CA LEU A 504 10.65 7.30 -18.31
C LEU A 504 10.82 7.87 -19.73
N HIS A 505 11.88 7.46 -20.43
CA HIS A 505 12.18 7.93 -21.78
C HIS A 505 11.09 7.52 -22.77
N GLN A 506 10.61 6.28 -22.70
CA GLN A 506 9.50 5.81 -23.54
C GLN A 506 8.23 6.63 -23.30
N LEU A 507 7.91 6.93 -22.04
CA LEU A 507 6.72 7.69 -21.69
C LEU A 507 6.83 9.17 -22.10
N LEU A 508 8.00 9.80 -21.92
CA LEU A 508 8.29 11.16 -22.39
C LEU A 508 8.23 11.26 -23.92
N GLN A 509 8.79 10.28 -24.63
CA GLN A 509 8.76 10.23 -26.10
C GLN A 509 7.33 10.08 -26.62
N ARG A 510 6.51 9.23 -25.98
CA ARG A 510 5.15 8.96 -26.41
C ARG A 510 4.13 9.99 -25.91
N GLN A 511 4.44 10.69 -24.82
CA GLN A 511 3.63 11.75 -24.20
C GLN A 511 2.29 11.31 -23.59
N TYR A 512 2.03 10.01 -23.41
CA TYR A 512 0.87 9.50 -22.66
C TYR A 512 1.08 8.03 -22.26
N PRO A 513 0.46 7.56 -21.16
CA PRO A 513 0.60 6.18 -20.70
C PRO A 513 -0.21 5.19 -21.54
N ARG A 514 0.24 3.94 -21.60
CA ARG A 514 -0.49 2.77 -22.13
C ARG A 514 -0.51 1.65 -21.10
N LEU A 515 -1.28 0.59 -21.37
CA LEU A 515 -1.34 -0.58 -20.50
C LEU A 515 0.05 -1.15 -20.19
N GLY A 516 0.91 -1.22 -21.21
CA GLY A 516 2.28 -1.73 -21.07
C GLY A 516 3.14 -0.96 -20.06
N ASP A 517 2.91 0.34 -19.90
CA ASP A 517 3.64 1.18 -18.95
C ASP A 517 3.24 0.88 -17.51
N TYR A 518 1.94 0.76 -17.25
CA TYR A 518 1.43 0.34 -15.95
C TYR A 518 1.94 -1.06 -15.60
N LEU A 519 1.91 -2.00 -16.56
CA LEU A 519 2.46 -3.34 -16.35
C LEU A 519 3.97 -3.34 -16.10
N THR A 520 4.71 -2.42 -16.72
CA THR A 520 6.15 -2.23 -16.48
C THR A 520 6.42 -1.70 -15.08
N LEU A 521 5.68 -0.67 -14.65
CA LEU A 521 5.77 -0.14 -13.28
C LEU A 521 5.48 -1.21 -12.23
N LEU A 522 4.44 -2.03 -12.45
CA LEU A 522 4.12 -3.15 -11.57
C LEU A 522 5.21 -4.23 -11.59
N ARG A 523 5.97 -4.39 -12.67
CA ARG A 523 7.13 -5.31 -12.74
C ARG A 523 8.33 -4.80 -11.95
N LEU A 524 8.53 -3.49 -11.92
CA LEU A 524 9.62 -2.84 -11.19
C LEU A 524 9.51 -2.99 -9.66
N GLY A 525 8.33 -3.31 -9.12
CA GLY A 525 8.17 -3.68 -7.73
C GLY A 525 6.81 -4.33 -7.43
N SER A 526 6.81 -5.42 -6.64
CA SER A 526 5.57 -6.06 -6.15
C SER A 526 4.77 -5.19 -5.18
N HIS A 527 5.40 -4.13 -4.70
CA HIS A 527 4.87 -3.03 -3.91
C HIS A 527 5.37 -1.79 -4.62
N PHE A 528 4.50 -0.85 -4.95
CA PHE A 528 4.86 0.38 -5.65
C PHE A 528 5.88 1.17 -4.81
N ASN A 529 7.16 0.86 -5.00
CA ASN A 529 8.28 1.28 -4.16
C ASN A 529 8.42 2.81 -4.23
N SER A 530 8.83 3.44 -3.13
CA SER A 530 9.07 4.88 -3.07
C SER A 530 9.93 5.42 -4.21
N LEU A 531 10.92 4.67 -4.69
CA LEU A 531 11.75 5.04 -5.84
C LEU A 531 10.92 5.09 -7.14
N THR A 532 10.16 4.04 -7.43
CA THR A 532 9.26 4.01 -8.60
C THR A 532 8.20 5.13 -8.50
N ARG A 533 7.68 5.39 -7.29
CA ARG A 533 6.73 6.47 -7.03
C ARG A 533 7.32 7.84 -7.30
N LEU A 534 8.54 8.11 -6.82
CA LEU A 534 9.25 9.37 -7.07
C LEU A 534 9.31 9.69 -8.56
N TYR A 535 9.74 8.74 -9.37
CA TYR A 535 9.89 8.93 -10.80
C TYR A 535 8.56 8.94 -11.56
N ALA A 536 7.57 8.15 -11.13
CA ALA A 536 6.26 8.21 -11.73
C ALA A 536 5.57 9.57 -11.48
N ARG A 537 5.76 10.17 -10.29
CA ARG A 537 5.26 11.51 -9.94
C ARG A 537 5.87 12.64 -10.78
N LEU A 538 6.98 12.41 -11.47
CA LEU A 538 7.57 13.40 -12.38
C LEU A 538 6.73 13.64 -13.65
N ILE A 539 5.93 12.66 -14.05
CA ILE A 539 5.27 12.67 -15.36
C ILE A 539 3.80 12.26 -15.31
N LEU A 540 3.35 11.60 -14.23
CA LEU A 540 1.96 11.23 -14.01
C LEU A 540 1.42 11.91 -12.73
N PRO A 541 0.13 12.26 -12.69
CA PRO A 541 -0.48 12.85 -11.50
C PRO A 541 -0.53 11.84 -10.35
N ASP A 542 -0.30 12.31 -9.13
CA ASP A 542 -0.22 11.51 -7.90
C ASP A 542 -1.36 10.51 -7.72
N TRP A 543 -2.58 10.94 -8.00
CA TRP A 543 -3.77 10.13 -7.83
C TRP A 543 -3.82 8.93 -8.76
N GLU A 544 -3.21 9.02 -9.94
CA GLU A 544 -3.11 7.90 -10.88
C GLU A 544 -2.20 6.80 -10.30
N LEU A 545 -1.26 7.19 -9.44
CA LEU A 545 -0.30 6.29 -8.79
C LEU A 545 -0.82 5.64 -7.51
N GLN A 546 -1.70 6.33 -6.77
CA GLN A 546 -2.24 5.86 -5.48
C GLN A 546 -2.91 4.49 -5.60
N TYR A 547 -3.41 4.15 -6.78
CA TYR A 547 -4.16 2.91 -7.00
C TYR A 547 -3.38 1.83 -7.75
N MET A 548 -2.21 2.18 -8.30
CA MET A 548 -1.27 1.19 -8.80
C MET A 548 -0.59 0.38 -7.68
N SER A 549 -0.69 0.81 -6.43
CA SER A 549 -0.18 0.04 -5.29
C SER A 549 -1.09 -1.12 -4.87
N TYR A 550 -2.29 -1.25 -5.46
CA TYR A 550 -3.19 -2.34 -5.12
C TYR A 550 -2.73 -3.67 -5.73
N GLU A 551 -3.22 -4.75 -5.16
CA GLU A 551 -2.77 -6.10 -5.47
C GLU A 551 -3.66 -6.75 -6.54
N GLY A 552 -3.21 -7.83 -7.18
CA GLY A 552 -4.04 -8.61 -8.12
C GLY A 552 -3.71 -8.45 -9.61
N PHE A 553 -2.45 -8.18 -9.95
CA PHE A 553 -1.99 -8.02 -11.34
C PHE A 553 -1.12 -9.17 -11.85
N ALA A 554 -0.90 -10.23 -11.07
CA ALA A 554 0.08 -11.26 -11.40
C ALA A 554 -0.27 -11.98 -12.70
N LEU A 555 -1.53 -12.34 -12.91
CA LEU A 555 -2.00 -12.97 -14.14
C LEU A 555 -1.79 -12.02 -15.32
N LEU A 556 -2.34 -10.80 -15.24
CA LEU A 556 -2.30 -9.83 -16.33
C LEU A 556 -0.84 -9.54 -16.76
N ARG A 557 0.08 -9.40 -15.81
CA ARG A 557 1.53 -9.20 -16.08
C ARG A 557 2.21 -10.36 -16.79
N SER A 558 1.66 -11.57 -16.64
CA SER A 558 2.20 -12.81 -17.18
C SER A 558 1.59 -13.22 -18.52
N LEU A 559 0.56 -12.51 -18.98
CA LEU A 559 -0.02 -12.72 -20.31
C LEU A 559 0.95 -12.24 -21.40
N THR A 560 1.00 -12.97 -22.50
CA THR A 560 1.74 -12.55 -23.69
C THR A 560 1.00 -11.42 -24.42
N PRO A 561 1.69 -10.60 -25.26
CA PRO A 561 1.02 -9.60 -26.09
C PRO A 561 -0.10 -10.19 -26.95
N ALA A 562 0.09 -11.41 -27.47
CA ALA A 562 -0.93 -12.12 -28.26
C ALA A 562 -2.16 -12.50 -27.41
N GLN A 563 -1.96 -12.98 -26.17
CA GLN A 563 -3.08 -13.27 -25.25
C GLN A 563 -3.84 -11.99 -24.87
N ILE A 564 -3.13 -10.90 -24.60
CA ILE A 564 -3.75 -9.59 -24.31
C ILE A 564 -4.57 -9.14 -25.51
N GLN A 565 -4.03 -9.23 -26.73
CA GLN A 565 -4.75 -8.84 -27.95
C GLN A 565 -6.01 -9.68 -28.17
N ARG A 566 -5.95 -11.01 -27.98
CA ARG A 566 -7.11 -11.89 -28.07
C ARG A 566 -8.20 -11.52 -27.06
N LEU A 567 -7.81 -11.28 -25.81
CA LEU A 567 -8.72 -10.80 -24.77
C LEU A 567 -9.35 -9.44 -25.12
N GLN A 568 -8.55 -8.50 -25.66
CA GLN A 568 -9.05 -7.20 -26.13
C GLN A 568 -10.02 -7.32 -27.33
N GLN A 569 -9.93 -8.39 -28.10
CA GLN A 569 -10.88 -8.73 -29.19
C GLN A 569 -12.17 -9.40 -28.67
N GLY A 570 -12.30 -9.57 -27.35
CA GLY A 570 -13.45 -10.21 -26.72
C GLY A 570 -13.38 -11.73 -26.67
N GLU A 571 -12.27 -12.33 -27.08
CA GLU A 571 -12.07 -13.78 -26.92
C GLU A 571 -11.90 -14.12 -25.44
N ALA A 572 -12.56 -15.19 -25.00
CA ALA A 572 -12.34 -15.77 -23.70
C ALA A 572 -11.20 -16.80 -23.73
N MET A 573 -10.45 -16.90 -22.65
CA MET A 573 -9.51 -17.98 -22.38
C MET A 573 -10.05 -18.85 -21.24
N TRP A 574 -9.85 -20.15 -21.34
CA TRP A 574 -10.17 -21.08 -20.26
C TRP A 574 -8.96 -21.27 -19.34
N LEU A 575 -9.21 -21.72 -18.11
CA LEU A 575 -8.12 -22.05 -17.17
C LEU A 575 -7.14 -23.07 -17.79
N ALA A 576 -7.63 -23.99 -18.62
CA ALA A 576 -6.82 -24.98 -19.33
C ALA A 576 -5.89 -24.37 -20.40
N ASP A 577 -6.23 -23.20 -20.95
CA ASP A 577 -5.42 -22.50 -21.96
C ASP A 577 -4.23 -21.76 -21.35
N LEU A 578 -4.24 -21.56 -20.01
CA LEU A 578 -3.16 -20.91 -19.30
C LEU A 578 -1.99 -21.87 -19.05
N THR A 579 -0.77 -21.35 -19.20
CA THR A 579 0.43 -22.08 -18.79
C THR A 579 0.41 -22.37 -17.27
N PRO A 580 1.15 -23.37 -16.77
CA PRO A 580 1.22 -23.64 -15.33
C PRO A 580 1.60 -22.41 -14.48
N ALA A 581 2.54 -21.59 -14.96
CA ALA A 581 2.93 -20.35 -14.29
C ALA A 581 1.80 -19.29 -14.28
N GLN A 582 1.07 -19.15 -15.39
CA GLN A 582 -0.09 -18.25 -15.47
C GLN A 582 -1.23 -18.70 -14.55
N ARG A 583 -1.50 -20.01 -14.48
CA ARG A 583 -2.46 -20.57 -13.51
C ARG A 583 -2.05 -20.26 -12.08
N GLN A 584 -0.78 -20.44 -11.74
CA GLN A 584 -0.27 -20.10 -10.42
C GLN A 584 -0.44 -18.60 -10.12
N ASN A 585 -0.20 -17.72 -11.09
CA ASN A 585 -0.43 -16.28 -10.94
C ASN A 585 -1.91 -15.93 -10.76
N LEU A 586 -2.82 -16.59 -11.49
CA LEU A 586 -4.26 -16.43 -11.27
C LEU A 586 -4.67 -16.89 -9.86
N HIS A 587 -4.17 -18.05 -9.41
CA HIS A 587 -4.40 -18.49 -8.03
C HIS A 587 -3.83 -17.49 -7.02
N ARG A 588 -2.68 -16.88 -7.31
CA ARG A 588 -2.11 -15.82 -6.50
C ARG A 588 -3.04 -14.62 -6.40
N ASP A 589 -3.53 -14.12 -7.53
CA ASP A 589 -4.44 -12.97 -7.55
C ASP A 589 -5.78 -13.26 -6.84
N LEU A 590 -6.29 -14.50 -6.90
CA LEU A 590 -7.58 -14.84 -6.27
C LEU A 590 -7.47 -15.23 -4.80
N TYR A 591 -6.54 -16.10 -4.44
CA TYR A 591 -6.43 -16.63 -3.08
C TYR A 591 -5.52 -15.75 -2.22
N TYR A 592 -4.40 -15.31 -2.76
CA TYR A 592 -3.38 -14.62 -1.96
C TYR A 592 -3.44 -13.11 -2.04
N LYS A 593 -4.19 -12.51 -2.97
CA LYS A 593 -4.48 -11.07 -2.99
C LYS A 593 -5.94 -10.83 -2.63
N THR A 594 -6.30 -9.58 -2.33
CA THR A 594 -7.65 -9.19 -1.89
C THR A 594 -8.70 -9.32 -2.98
N ALA A 595 -9.04 -10.53 -3.40
CA ALA A 595 -10.12 -10.81 -4.35
C ALA A 595 -11.49 -10.94 -3.67
N PHE A 596 -12.52 -10.35 -4.29
CA PHE A 596 -13.92 -10.43 -3.88
C PHE A 596 -14.72 -11.18 -4.95
N LEU A 597 -15.39 -12.25 -4.54
CA LEU A 597 -16.38 -12.94 -5.35
C LEU A 597 -17.70 -12.18 -5.32
N THR A 598 -18.25 -11.93 -6.50
CA THR A 598 -19.64 -11.55 -6.68
C THR A 598 -20.43 -12.72 -7.25
N PRO A 599 -21.69 -12.95 -6.83
CA PRO A 599 -22.55 -13.90 -7.52
C PRO A 599 -22.66 -13.53 -8.99
N ALA A 600 -22.58 -14.53 -9.87
CA ALA A 600 -22.83 -14.33 -11.28
C ALA A 600 -24.29 -13.87 -11.48
N PRO A 601 -24.56 -12.91 -12.38
CA PRO A 601 -25.91 -12.46 -12.64
C PRO A 601 -26.77 -13.67 -13.03
N SER A 602 -27.80 -13.94 -12.23
CA SER A 602 -28.74 -15.01 -12.54
C SER A 602 -29.56 -14.62 -13.77
N PRO A 603 -29.81 -15.54 -14.72
CA PRO A 603 -30.60 -15.24 -15.93
C PRO A 603 -32.08 -14.96 -15.64
N ARG A 604 -32.55 -15.20 -14.41
CA ARG A 604 -33.86 -14.73 -13.97
C ARG A 604 -33.73 -13.27 -13.55
N PRO A 605 -34.51 -12.34 -14.13
CA PRO A 605 -34.63 -11.02 -13.55
C PRO A 605 -35.06 -11.22 -12.11
N GLN A 606 -34.19 -10.87 -11.16
CA GLN A 606 -34.66 -10.57 -9.82
C GLN A 606 -35.77 -9.57 -10.05
N GLN A 607 -37.01 -9.95 -9.74
CA GLN A 607 -38.05 -8.95 -9.56
C GLN A 607 -37.43 -8.00 -8.56
N ALA A 608 -37.05 -6.82 -9.03
CA ALA A 608 -36.69 -5.73 -8.15
C ALA A 608 -37.95 -5.56 -7.33
N THR A 609 -37.98 -6.17 -6.16
CA THR A 609 -39.02 -5.89 -5.20
C THR A 609 -38.88 -4.40 -5.00
N ASP A 610 -39.90 -3.65 -5.41
CA ASP A 610 -40.10 -2.24 -5.07
C ASP A 610 -40.25 -2.15 -3.53
N SER A 611 -39.25 -2.64 -2.80
CA SER A 611 -39.12 -2.48 -1.38
C SER A 611 -38.90 -0.99 -1.20
N PRO A 612 -39.82 -0.31 -0.50
CA PRO A 612 -39.79 1.14 -0.34
C PRO A 612 -38.44 1.58 0.26
N GLN A 613 -38.12 2.87 0.09
CA GLN A 613 -36.95 3.62 0.60
C GLN A 613 -36.59 3.44 2.10
N ASP A 614 -37.25 2.55 2.83
CA ASP A 614 -37.04 2.13 4.21
C ASP A 614 -35.93 1.05 4.38
N ASP A 615 -35.25 0.67 3.30
CA ASP A 615 -34.28 -0.43 3.18
C ASP A 615 -32.95 -0.27 3.97
N TRP A 616 -32.76 0.80 4.76
CA TRP A 616 -31.50 1.06 5.47
C TRP A 616 -31.26 0.16 6.69
N LEU A 617 -32.32 -0.52 7.16
CA LEU A 617 -32.26 -1.53 8.21
C LEU A 617 -32.32 -2.97 7.68
N LEU A 618 -32.61 -3.16 6.38
CA LEU A 618 -32.77 -4.51 5.85
C LEU A 618 -31.39 -5.17 5.72
N PRO A 619 -31.20 -6.37 6.31
CA PRO A 619 -29.92 -7.05 6.25
C PRO A 619 -29.57 -7.31 4.79
N ARG A 620 -28.37 -6.88 4.37
CA ARG A 620 -27.81 -7.45 3.14
C ARG A 620 -27.80 -8.96 3.27
N GLU A 621 -28.25 -9.66 2.23
CA GLU A 621 -28.14 -11.11 2.18
C GLU A 621 -26.72 -11.51 2.59
N ALA A 622 -26.65 -12.45 3.55
CA ALA A 622 -25.39 -12.91 4.10
C ALA A 622 -24.56 -13.48 2.94
N SER A 623 -23.55 -12.74 2.52
CA SER A 623 -22.73 -13.10 1.37
C SER A 623 -21.27 -13.15 1.78
N ILE A 624 -20.60 -14.21 1.33
CA ILE A 624 -19.17 -14.42 1.56
C ILE A 624 -18.48 -14.20 0.24
N SER A 625 -17.68 -13.15 0.16
CA SER A 625 -16.90 -12.79 -1.02
C SER A 625 -15.56 -13.52 -1.10
N LEU A 626 -15.27 -14.43 -0.17
CA LEU A 626 -13.98 -15.10 -0.04
C LEU A 626 -13.88 -16.33 -0.97
N PRO A 627 -12.91 -16.38 -1.91
CA PRO A 627 -12.69 -17.56 -2.75
C PRO A 627 -12.46 -18.86 -1.97
N HIS A 628 -11.80 -18.76 -0.82
CA HIS A 628 -11.51 -19.90 0.06
C HIS A 628 -12.75 -20.58 0.62
N TYR A 629 -13.86 -19.85 0.80
CA TYR A 629 -15.12 -20.42 1.26
C TYR A 629 -15.77 -21.25 0.15
N HIS A 630 -15.89 -20.70 -1.06
CA HIS A 630 -16.60 -21.32 -2.17
C HIS A 630 -15.78 -22.37 -2.93
N TYR A 631 -14.46 -22.18 -2.96
CA TYR A 631 -13.52 -22.97 -3.76
C TYR A 631 -12.27 -23.36 -2.95
N PRO A 632 -12.43 -24.02 -1.79
CA PRO A 632 -11.32 -24.31 -0.87
C PRO A 632 -10.18 -25.15 -1.50
N ASP A 633 -10.51 -25.95 -2.52
CA ASP A 633 -9.57 -26.85 -3.21
C ASP A 633 -9.05 -26.31 -4.55
N GLY A 634 -9.44 -25.08 -4.92
CA GLY A 634 -8.99 -24.41 -6.13
C GLY A 634 -10.09 -24.20 -7.15
N LEU A 635 -9.69 -23.56 -8.25
CA LEU A 635 -10.58 -23.19 -9.33
C LEU A 635 -10.94 -24.42 -10.18
N PRO A 636 -12.22 -24.56 -10.57
CA PRO A 636 -12.64 -25.61 -11.49
C PRO A 636 -12.14 -25.32 -12.92
N MET A 637 -12.01 -26.36 -13.76
CA MET A 637 -11.35 -26.26 -15.08
C MET A 637 -12.14 -25.41 -16.08
N GLU A 638 -13.45 -25.32 -15.91
CA GLU A 638 -14.36 -24.45 -16.67
C GLU A 638 -14.27 -22.97 -16.27
N THR A 639 -13.34 -22.60 -15.39
CA THR A 639 -13.09 -21.18 -15.07
C THR A 639 -12.69 -20.45 -16.35
N ARG A 640 -13.44 -19.40 -16.67
CA ARG A 640 -13.33 -18.63 -17.90
C ARG A 640 -12.81 -17.24 -17.58
N ILE A 641 -11.81 -16.79 -18.34
CA ILE A 641 -11.16 -15.48 -18.21
C ILE A 641 -11.45 -14.69 -19.47
N GLN A 642 -11.99 -13.49 -19.35
CA GLN A 642 -12.23 -12.61 -20.49
C GLN A 642 -11.87 -11.17 -20.14
N MET A 643 -11.51 -10.35 -21.13
CA MET A 643 -11.50 -8.91 -20.90
C MET A 643 -12.94 -8.44 -20.84
N LYS A 644 -13.29 -7.67 -19.82
CA LYS A 644 -14.58 -6.99 -19.79
C LYS A 644 -14.36 -5.50 -19.73
N SER A 645 -15.19 -4.75 -20.45
CA SER A 645 -15.32 -3.33 -20.20
C SER A 645 -15.81 -3.15 -18.76
N PHE A 646 -14.93 -2.63 -17.91
CA PHE A 646 -15.27 -2.34 -16.53
C PHE A 646 -16.35 -1.25 -16.52
N ASP A 647 -17.53 -1.56 -15.96
CA ASP A 647 -18.72 -0.70 -15.96
C ASP A 647 -18.67 0.28 -14.77
N TRP A 648 -17.67 1.16 -14.77
CA TRP A 648 -17.49 2.19 -13.72
C TRP A 648 -18.67 3.18 -13.68
N THR A 649 -19.44 3.24 -14.76
CA THR A 649 -20.57 4.13 -14.98
C THR A 649 -21.78 3.84 -14.11
N LEU A 650 -22.04 2.58 -13.75
CA LEU A 650 -23.25 2.23 -13.01
C LEU A 650 -23.29 2.78 -11.59
N LEU A 651 -22.15 3.11 -10.97
CA LEU A 651 -22.13 3.46 -9.54
C LEU A 651 -22.18 4.96 -9.27
N SER A 652 -21.64 5.77 -10.18
CA SER A 652 -21.74 7.24 -10.09
C SER A 652 -22.85 7.83 -10.96
N LEU A 653 -23.28 7.12 -12.02
CA LEU A 653 -24.17 7.66 -13.05
C LEU A 653 -25.46 6.88 -13.23
N SER A 654 -25.70 5.81 -12.45
CA SER A 654 -27.07 5.27 -12.31
C SER A 654 -28.05 6.37 -11.91
N ARG A 655 -27.60 7.37 -11.15
CA ARG A 655 -28.36 8.60 -10.83
C ARG A 655 -28.64 9.50 -12.03
N LEU A 656 -27.83 9.44 -13.09
CA LEU A 656 -28.05 10.22 -14.31
C LEU A 656 -29.05 9.54 -15.24
N SER A 657 -29.09 8.21 -15.24
CA SER A 657 -29.90 7.46 -16.18
C SER A 657 -31.38 7.44 -15.79
N ARG A 658 -32.27 7.87 -16.69
CA ARG A 658 -33.73 7.80 -16.51
C ARG A 658 -34.36 6.57 -17.17
N SER A 659 -33.62 5.91 -18.04
CA SER A 659 -34.06 4.74 -18.81
C SER A 659 -32.90 3.78 -19.08
N ALA A 660 -33.20 2.51 -19.40
CA ALA A 660 -32.15 1.55 -19.79
C ALA A 660 -31.31 2.03 -20.99
N ALA A 661 -31.94 2.73 -21.95
CA ALA A 661 -31.26 3.30 -23.11
C ALA A 661 -30.27 4.42 -22.71
N ASP A 662 -30.62 5.26 -21.73
CA ASP A 662 -29.69 6.26 -21.20
C ASP A 662 -28.50 5.58 -20.52
N SER A 663 -28.75 4.52 -19.74
CA SER A 663 -27.69 3.72 -19.12
C SER A 663 -26.74 3.10 -20.15
N ASP A 664 -27.25 2.54 -21.24
CA ASP A 664 -26.42 1.96 -22.31
C ASP A 664 -25.57 3.04 -23.00
N ARG A 665 -26.16 4.20 -23.29
CA ARG A 665 -25.44 5.31 -23.92
C ARG A 665 -24.40 5.93 -22.98
N VAL A 666 -24.71 6.10 -21.70
CA VAL A 666 -23.74 6.56 -20.69
C VAL A 666 -22.54 5.60 -20.62
N ARG A 667 -22.80 4.28 -20.66
CA ARG A 667 -21.77 3.24 -20.69
C ARG A 667 -20.88 3.32 -21.92
N GLU A 668 -21.44 3.59 -23.09
CA GLU A 668 -20.66 3.82 -24.31
C GLU A 668 -19.77 5.07 -24.19
N LEU A 669 -20.37 6.20 -23.77
CA LEU A 669 -19.68 7.50 -23.68
C LEU A 669 -18.58 7.53 -22.62
N ALA A 670 -18.64 6.62 -21.67
CA ALA A 670 -17.63 6.42 -20.65
C ALA A 670 -16.27 5.92 -21.17
N HIS A 671 -16.25 5.31 -22.35
CA HIS A 671 -15.00 4.99 -23.03
C HIS A 671 -14.33 6.21 -23.66
N TYR A 672 -14.96 7.38 -23.59
CA TYR A 672 -14.43 8.63 -24.11
C TYR A 672 -14.15 9.57 -22.94
N GLY A 673 -13.17 10.44 -23.10
CA GLY A 673 -12.82 11.42 -22.08
C GLY A 673 -11.70 12.32 -22.53
N ILE A 674 -11.09 12.97 -21.56
CA ILE A 674 -9.88 13.78 -21.75
C ILE A 674 -8.81 13.33 -20.77
N PHE A 675 -7.54 13.46 -21.14
CA PHE A 675 -6.49 13.64 -20.14
C PHE A 675 -6.53 15.09 -19.67
N SER A 676 -6.79 15.29 -18.38
CA SER A 676 -6.95 16.62 -17.78
C SER A 676 -5.64 17.16 -17.20
N HIS A 677 -4.58 16.35 -17.18
CA HIS A 677 -3.29 16.73 -16.63
C HIS A 677 -2.20 16.58 -17.70
N GLN A 678 -1.27 17.54 -17.73
CA GLN A 678 -0.08 17.48 -18.56
C GLN A 678 1.13 17.87 -17.70
N GLN A 679 2.11 16.98 -17.60
CA GLN A 679 3.34 17.19 -16.84
C GLN A 679 4.55 16.77 -17.67
N ALA A 680 5.53 17.65 -17.84
CA ALA A 680 6.69 17.41 -18.70
C ALA A 680 6.33 17.01 -20.13
N GLY A 681 5.19 17.52 -20.64
CA GLY A 681 4.63 17.13 -21.93
C GLY A 681 3.91 15.79 -21.96
N VAL A 682 3.94 15.00 -20.88
CA VAL A 682 3.17 13.76 -20.75
C VAL A 682 1.76 14.06 -20.28
N TRP A 683 0.79 13.64 -21.08
CA TRP A 683 -0.62 13.65 -20.74
C TRP A 683 -0.98 12.48 -19.85
N GLY A 684 -1.76 12.75 -18.82
CA GLY A 684 -2.27 11.75 -17.90
C GLY A 684 -3.53 12.23 -17.21
N GLY A 685 -3.97 11.47 -16.22
CA GLY A 685 -5.15 11.80 -15.46
C GLY A 685 -6.44 11.79 -16.28
N PHE A 686 -6.87 10.59 -16.69
CA PHE A 686 -8.09 10.44 -17.48
C PHE A 686 -9.35 10.85 -16.70
N VAL A 687 -10.15 11.72 -17.33
CA VAL A 687 -11.49 12.10 -16.89
C VAL A 687 -12.46 11.74 -18.01
N SER A 688 -13.30 10.74 -17.74
CA SER A 688 -14.37 10.31 -18.65
C SER A 688 -15.39 11.42 -18.95
N LEU A 689 -16.09 11.36 -20.09
CA LEU A 689 -17.10 12.35 -20.45
C LEU A 689 -18.22 12.51 -19.41
N PRO A 690 -18.84 11.46 -18.84
CA PRO A 690 -19.86 11.65 -17.82
C PRO A 690 -19.37 12.38 -16.56
N ARG A 691 -18.18 12.04 -16.08
CA ARG A 691 -17.55 12.74 -14.95
C ARG A 691 -17.21 14.20 -15.30
N LEU A 692 -16.67 14.43 -16.50
CA LEU A 692 -16.39 15.77 -16.99
C LEU A 692 -17.68 16.61 -17.07
N ALA A 693 -18.78 16.05 -17.55
CA ALA A 693 -20.08 16.70 -17.60
C ALA A 693 -20.59 17.08 -16.20
N TYR A 694 -20.45 16.17 -15.22
CA TYR A 694 -20.78 16.44 -13.82
C TYR A 694 -19.94 17.59 -13.25
N GLN A 695 -18.62 17.56 -13.45
CA GLN A 695 -17.71 18.63 -13.00
C GLN A 695 -18.05 19.97 -13.66
N LEU A 696 -18.36 19.99 -14.96
CA LEU A 696 -18.74 21.21 -15.67
C LEU A 696 -20.03 21.83 -15.11
N ASN A 697 -21.04 21.02 -14.80
CA ASN A 697 -22.27 21.50 -14.18
C ASN A 697 -22.02 22.07 -12.77
N ALA A 698 -21.15 21.42 -11.98
CA ALA A 698 -20.79 21.91 -10.66
C ALA A 698 -20.00 23.24 -10.69
N HIS A 699 -19.21 23.48 -11.75
CA HIS A 699 -18.36 24.67 -11.88
C HIS A 699 -18.97 25.83 -12.67
N GLU A 700 -20.08 25.64 -13.41
CA GLU A 700 -20.74 26.73 -14.14
C GLU A 700 -21.26 27.84 -13.22
N THR A 701 -21.56 27.52 -11.97
CA THR A 701 -21.86 28.49 -10.91
C THR A 701 -20.69 29.46 -10.62
N HIS A 702 -19.46 29.13 -11.06
CA HIS A 702 -18.24 29.87 -10.74
C HIS A 702 -17.48 30.40 -11.99
N GLY A 703 -18.00 30.20 -13.21
CA GLY A 703 -17.38 30.73 -14.45
C GLY A 703 -16.07 30.05 -14.91
N VAL A 704 -15.62 28.97 -14.26
CA VAL A 704 -14.31 28.31 -14.52
C VAL A 704 -14.34 27.35 -15.72
N ALA A 705 -15.52 26.96 -16.20
CA ALA A 705 -15.70 25.89 -17.18
C ALA A 705 -14.98 26.12 -18.54
N GLN A 706 -14.77 27.36 -18.96
CA GLN A 706 -14.20 27.67 -20.30
C GLN A 706 -12.67 27.56 -20.39
N GLU A 707 -11.98 27.40 -19.26
CA GLU A 707 -10.52 27.33 -19.20
C GLU A 707 -9.97 25.91 -19.19
N ILE A 708 -10.84 24.90 -19.03
CA ILE A 708 -10.42 23.49 -19.00
C ILE A 708 -9.81 23.12 -20.36
N LYS A 709 -8.54 22.73 -20.32
CA LYS A 709 -7.80 22.17 -21.45
C LYS A 709 -7.55 20.69 -21.20
N GLY A 710 -7.71 19.88 -22.24
CA GLY A 710 -7.42 18.46 -22.16
C GLY A 710 -7.10 17.85 -23.52
N MET A 711 -6.53 16.65 -23.52
CA MET A 711 -6.30 15.86 -24.72
C MET A 711 -7.42 14.82 -24.87
N PRO A 712 -8.24 14.87 -25.93
CA PRO A 712 -9.32 13.91 -26.10
C PRO A 712 -8.78 12.51 -26.39
N VAL A 713 -9.24 11.54 -25.62
CA VAL A 713 -8.80 10.15 -25.70
C VAL A 713 -9.98 9.20 -25.62
N ARG A 714 -9.83 8.06 -26.29
CA ARG A 714 -10.65 6.88 -26.08
C ARG A 714 -9.93 5.92 -25.16
N PHE A 715 -10.56 5.57 -24.06
CA PHE A 715 -10.09 4.60 -23.08
C PHE A 715 -10.57 3.19 -23.42
N LYS A 716 -9.63 2.25 -23.49
CA LYS A 716 -9.82 0.81 -23.70
C LYS A 716 -9.48 0.08 -22.40
N PRO A 717 -10.45 -0.16 -21.51
CA PRO A 717 -10.19 -0.83 -20.24
C PRO A 717 -9.60 -2.22 -20.42
N ALA A 718 -8.67 -2.53 -19.52
CA ALA A 718 -8.04 -3.83 -19.39
C ALA A 718 -8.36 -4.42 -18.00
N SER A 719 -9.62 -4.79 -17.79
CA SER A 719 -10.01 -5.56 -16.60
C SER A 719 -10.33 -7.00 -17.00
N LEU A 720 -9.77 -7.95 -16.26
CA LEU A 720 -10.06 -9.37 -16.46
C LEU A 720 -11.27 -9.74 -15.61
N GLU A 721 -12.32 -10.21 -16.26
CA GLU A 721 -13.40 -10.92 -15.59
C GLU A 721 -13.05 -12.42 -15.54
N VAL A 722 -13.01 -12.96 -14.33
CA VAL A 722 -12.82 -14.39 -14.07
C VAL A 722 -14.17 -14.96 -13.63
N ALA A 723 -14.85 -15.63 -14.54
CA ALA A 723 -16.10 -16.33 -14.29
C ALA A 723 -15.81 -17.77 -13.83
N ILE A 724 -16.23 -18.11 -12.61
CA ILE A 724 -15.89 -19.37 -11.93
C ILE A 724 -17.14 -20.26 -11.89
N ALA A 725 -17.12 -21.35 -12.65
CA ALA A 725 -18.23 -22.33 -12.77
C ALA A 725 -19.61 -21.71 -13.08
N GLY A 726 -19.64 -20.52 -13.69
CA GLY A 726 -20.89 -19.77 -13.94
C GLY A 726 -21.65 -19.33 -12.69
N ARG A 727 -21.05 -19.48 -11.49
CA ARG A 727 -21.68 -19.15 -10.19
C ARG A 727 -21.17 -17.85 -9.61
N HIS A 728 -19.89 -17.60 -9.78
CA HIS A 728 -19.24 -16.42 -9.23
C HIS A 728 -18.40 -15.72 -10.29
N ILE A 729 -18.19 -14.43 -10.09
CA ILE A 729 -17.34 -13.59 -10.90
C ILE A 729 -16.34 -12.90 -9.97
N VAL A 730 -15.11 -12.76 -10.46
CA VAL A 730 -14.11 -11.86 -9.88
C VAL A 730 -13.61 -10.93 -10.97
N GLN A 731 -13.49 -9.64 -10.65
CA GLN A 731 -12.83 -8.67 -11.52
C GLN A 731 -11.40 -8.44 -11.02
N LEU A 732 -10.42 -8.57 -11.92
CA LEU A 732 -9.01 -8.32 -11.66
C LEU A 732 -8.54 -7.09 -12.45
N PRO A 733 -7.68 -6.22 -11.88
CA PRO A 733 -7.22 -6.24 -10.48
C PRO A 733 -8.35 -5.97 -9.50
N VAL A 734 -8.16 -6.37 -8.23
CA VAL A 734 -9.22 -6.27 -7.24
C VAL A 734 -9.03 -5.00 -6.43
N GLY A 735 -9.96 -4.07 -6.57
CA GLY A 735 -9.97 -2.78 -5.90
C GLY A 735 -11.14 -2.00 -6.48
N GLY A 736 -12.22 -1.96 -5.71
CA GLY A 736 -13.58 -1.73 -6.21
C GLY A 736 -13.81 -0.42 -6.95
N ILE A 737 -14.88 -0.40 -7.75
CA ILE A 737 -15.87 0.69 -7.98
C ILE A 737 -15.38 2.11 -8.35
N MET A 738 -14.31 2.63 -7.74
CA MET A 738 -13.81 4.00 -7.84
C MET A 738 -12.40 4.12 -8.46
N LEU A 739 -11.73 2.99 -8.76
CA LEU A 739 -10.30 2.99 -9.06
C LEU A 739 -10.03 3.08 -10.57
N TYR A 740 -9.00 3.86 -10.88
CA TYR A 740 -8.70 4.41 -12.20
C TYR A 740 -8.63 3.42 -13.36
N PRO A 741 -8.84 3.93 -14.59
CA PRO A 741 -8.77 3.16 -15.84
C PRO A 741 -7.42 2.48 -16.06
N LEU A 742 -7.26 1.23 -15.60
CA LEU A 742 -6.20 0.38 -16.13
C LEU A 742 -6.58 -0.01 -17.55
N GLY A 743 -5.78 0.38 -18.54
CA GLY A 743 -6.03 0.02 -19.92
C GLY A 743 -5.20 0.84 -20.90
N ASP A 744 -5.57 0.75 -22.17
CA ASP A 744 -4.94 1.52 -23.24
C ASP A 744 -5.71 2.81 -23.52
N PHE A 745 -4.99 3.81 -24.01
CA PHE A 745 -5.55 5.07 -24.45
C PHE A 745 -5.22 5.31 -25.91
N GLU A 746 -6.22 5.73 -26.66
CA GLU A 746 -6.11 6.08 -28.07
C GLU A 746 -6.42 7.58 -28.21
N PRO A 747 -5.42 8.42 -28.52
CA PRO A 747 -5.65 9.82 -28.83
C PRO A 747 -6.63 9.95 -30.00
N LEU A 748 -7.65 10.78 -29.82
CA LEU A 748 -8.67 11.02 -30.85
C LEU A 748 -8.26 12.15 -31.80
N LEU A 749 -7.27 12.95 -31.39
CA LEU A 749 -6.67 14.03 -32.15
C LEU A 749 -5.14 14.00 -31.97
N GLU A 750 -4.43 14.97 -32.56
CA GLU A 750 -3.01 15.20 -32.29
C GLU A 750 -2.74 15.37 -30.80
N VAL A 751 -1.56 14.95 -30.33
CA VAL A 751 -1.19 15.00 -28.91
C VAL A 751 -0.86 16.45 -28.50
N LYS A 752 -1.89 17.23 -28.22
CA LYS A 752 -1.81 18.61 -27.74
C LYS A 752 -3.03 18.99 -26.90
N ALA A 753 -2.95 20.17 -26.27
CA ALA A 753 -4.02 20.68 -25.44
C ALA A 753 -5.16 21.25 -26.30
N TYR A 754 -6.39 20.79 -26.08
CA TYR A 754 -7.59 21.34 -26.70
C TYR A 754 -8.46 22.00 -25.64
N ARG A 755 -9.03 23.16 -25.98
CA ARG A 755 -10.14 23.75 -25.23
C ARG A 755 -11.40 22.91 -25.48
N LEU A 756 -12.36 22.97 -24.55
CA LEU A 756 -13.61 22.20 -24.66
C LEU A 756 -14.43 22.52 -25.93
N ASP A 757 -14.42 23.78 -26.38
CA ASP A 757 -15.08 24.23 -27.63
C ASP A 757 -14.39 23.73 -28.91
N ALA A 758 -13.09 23.42 -28.81
CA ALA A 758 -12.27 22.86 -29.88
C ALA A 758 -12.24 21.32 -29.90
N LEU A 759 -13.01 20.65 -29.03
CA LEU A 759 -13.13 19.19 -29.06
C LEU A 759 -13.88 18.71 -30.32
N PRO A 760 -13.70 17.44 -30.73
CA PRO A 760 -14.46 16.85 -31.82
C PRO A 760 -15.98 16.97 -31.60
N ASP A 761 -16.74 17.23 -32.67
CA ASP A 761 -18.20 17.40 -32.58
C ASP A 761 -18.93 16.25 -31.86
N PRO A 762 -18.58 14.96 -32.08
CA PRO A 762 -19.20 13.86 -31.34
C PRO A 762 -19.01 13.96 -29.82
N ILE A 763 -17.85 14.44 -29.35
CA ILE A 763 -17.57 14.63 -27.92
C ILE A 763 -18.37 15.81 -27.38
N LYS A 764 -18.45 16.92 -28.12
CA LYS A 764 -19.23 18.10 -27.72
C LYS A 764 -20.72 17.78 -27.63
N GLU A 765 -21.24 17.00 -28.57
CA GLU A 765 -22.61 16.49 -28.54
C GLU A 765 -22.87 15.57 -27.35
N ALA A 766 -21.96 14.62 -27.09
CA ALA A 766 -22.03 13.74 -25.93
C ALA A 766 -22.03 14.52 -24.60
N LEU A 767 -21.14 15.52 -24.46
CA LEU A 767 -21.09 16.37 -23.28
C LEU A 767 -22.38 17.18 -23.10
N ARG A 768 -22.90 17.81 -24.17
CA ARG A 768 -24.18 18.53 -24.10
C ARG A 768 -25.32 17.62 -23.63
N TRP A 769 -25.40 16.41 -24.17
CA TRP A 769 -26.40 15.42 -23.78
C TRP A 769 -26.24 14.99 -22.31
N LEU A 770 -25.03 14.62 -21.88
CA LEU A 770 -24.74 14.23 -20.49
C LEU A 770 -25.03 15.35 -19.49
N ARG A 771 -24.73 16.60 -19.86
CA ARG A 771 -24.98 17.77 -19.03
C ARG A 771 -26.47 18.06 -18.87
N ALA A 772 -27.24 17.95 -19.96
CA ALA A 772 -28.70 18.04 -19.91
C ALA A 772 -29.30 16.93 -19.05
N LEU A 773 -28.78 15.70 -19.18
CA LEU A 773 -29.20 14.56 -18.38
C LEU A 773 -28.92 14.79 -16.88
N ALA A 774 -27.74 15.29 -16.54
CA ALA A 774 -27.37 15.61 -15.16
C ALA A 774 -28.15 16.79 -14.56
N ALA A 775 -28.38 17.86 -15.33
CA ALA A 775 -29.20 18.98 -14.89
C ALA A 775 -30.64 18.53 -14.59
N ALA A 776 -31.18 17.65 -15.43
CA ALA A 776 -32.52 17.12 -15.25
C ALA A 776 -32.62 16.11 -14.07
N GLY A 777 -31.53 15.43 -13.73
CA GLY A 777 -31.46 14.57 -12.54
C GLY A 777 -31.49 15.37 -11.22
N SER A 778 -30.81 16.52 -11.19
CA SER A 778 -30.73 17.38 -10.00
C SER A 778 -32.07 17.98 -9.59
N THR A 779 -32.95 18.28 -10.55
CA THR A 779 -34.28 18.87 -10.28
C THR A 779 -35.34 17.86 -9.86
N ALA A 780 -35.04 16.57 -9.90
CA ALA A 780 -35.99 15.51 -9.49
C ALA A 780 -35.75 15.01 -8.06
N SER A 781 -34.67 15.48 -7.42
CA SER A 781 -34.33 15.20 -6.02
C SER A 781 -34.64 16.36 -5.07
N GLU A 782 -35.03 17.52 -5.60
CA GLU A 782 -35.74 18.59 -4.88
C GLU A 782 -37.25 18.38 -5.01
#